data_AF-A0A3A1Y481-F1
#
_entry.id   AF-A0A3A1Y481-F1
#
_cell.length_a   1.000
_cell.length_b   1.000
_cell.length_c   1.000
_cell.angle_alpha   90.00
_cell.angle_beta   90.00
_cell.angle_gamma   90.00
#
_symmetry.space_group_name_H-M   'P 1'
#
loop_
_entity.id
_entity.type
_entity.pdbx_description
1 polymer ?
#
loop_
_entity_poly.entity_id
_entity_poly.type
_entity_poly.pdbx_seq_one_letter_code
_entity_poly.pdbx_strand_id
1 'polypeptide(L)'
;MKDNDLNKNSYKAYDLQEENRMRDSEKWRKTQAIIDEQFSKDSSFDDERVNALGAPLLGDTRDLFRPASRDIPAQPGVYKWRDGEGRVIYVGKAKNLRNRLANYFQPLYQLHPRTQSMVLTARSLEWTVVSTEFEALTLEYTWIKAFNPRFNVVFRDDKTYPYVAVSLEETFPRVWITRNRSARHARYFGPYAKVWPLRHSLDSLLKTFPIRTCSSSVFSKAHRTGRPCLFASIGKCSAPCIGNIDPSEHRKMVEHVVGILTGSVGESYISQIKNEMKEASEELEFERAAKLRDEIAVLNTILQQNAVVFDNDVEADVFGFCGDELEASIHVFFVRAGMIRGEKNWSVERNEHISDSDLIADLLTRVYAEYEQNYTQNHEDTISIKKVRDAVSSTQQATATDVILRAQATKTRRERQERTGREDLLAPISPVPREIIVPIKISDERKQELELWLSNIRGSQVSIRVAERGEKRALMDRANDNASQELKRIKSSRINSIDMRTEAMNEIAKALGMSKSPLRIECYDISNTVDGSYQVASMVVFEDGVARPSEYRHFAVRGEHGDGKTDDLSAVYETLLRRFKHKDVYAEDRLDILNASDSSDTSDSSDINICDANSISNKHFSGNSLTSARHFAYKPQLIIVDGGKEQAKAAKRAMRDAGVSDITVCGLAKKLEEVWLPDEDYPIIFKRSSEGLYLLQRARDESHRFAISYHRKLRRKGSLHSTFDAIPGIGAVYRKRLLASFGSIKSLKNASLEDLQKVPGIGENKAKAIYSALRKNNDK
;
A
#
# COMPACT_ATOMS: atom_id res chain seq x y z
N MET A 1 1.27 8.31 56.78
CA MET A 1 1.32 7.32 57.89
C MET A 1 0.57 6.08 57.44
N LYS A 2 1.31 4.96 57.29
CA LYS A 2 0.99 3.52 57.38
C LYS A 2 -0.43 3.02 57.05
N ASP A 3 -0.71 1.89 56.41
CA ASP A 3 0.00 0.82 55.66
C ASP A 3 -1.10 -0.16 55.17
N ASN A 4 -0.73 -1.18 54.38
CA ASN A 4 -1.47 -2.35 53.84
C ASN A 4 -1.91 -2.22 52.37
N ASP A 5 -1.13 -2.60 51.36
CA ASP A 5 -0.24 -3.75 51.13
C ASP A 5 -0.99 -5.05 50.80
N LEU A 6 -1.05 -5.42 49.51
CA LEU A 6 -1.36 -6.77 48.99
C LEU A 6 -0.93 -6.86 47.51
N ASN A 7 0.37 -7.04 47.27
CA ASN A 7 0.85 -7.61 46.00
C ASN A 7 2.21 -8.32 46.21
N LYS A 8 2.16 -9.52 46.79
CA LYS A 8 3.25 -10.50 46.72
C LYS A 8 2.78 -11.67 45.85
N ASN A 9 3.46 -11.89 44.74
CA ASN A 9 3.71 -13.24 44.25
C ASN A 9 5.15 -13.31 43.69
N SER A 10 5.87 -14.27 44.24
CA SER A 10 7.30 -14.52 44.16
C SER A 10 7.74 -15.12 42.82
N TYR A 11 8.81 -14.58 42.24
CA TYR A 11 9.66 -15.30 41.30
C TYR A 11 11.10 -15.26 41.82
N LYS A 12 11.76 -16.43 41.85
CA LYS A 12 13.16 -16.63 42.26
C LYS A 12 14.09 -15.71 41.48
N ALA A 13 15.00 -15.02 42.18
CA ALA A 13 16.06 -14.23 41.56
C ALA A 13 17.04 -15.17 40.84
N TYR A 14 17.19 -14.97 39.53
CA TYR A 14 18.29 -15.51 38.73
C TYR A 14 19.56 -14.71 39.04
N ASP A 15 20.67 -15.41 39.26
CA ASP A 15 21.95 -14.85 39.69
C ASP A 15 22.67 -14.13 38.52
N LEU A 16 22.58 -12.80 38.51
CA LEU A 16 23.21 -11.89 37.54
C LEU A 16 24.75 -11.85 37.66
N GLN A 17 25.36 -12.48 38.67
CA GLN A 17 26.81 -12.47 38.84
C GLN A 17 27.52 -13.53 38.00
N GLU A 18 26.85 -14.63 37.67
CA GLU A 18 27.41 -15.72 36.86
C GLU A 18 27.52 -15.32 35.37
N GLU A 19 26.54 -14.57 34.86
CA GLU A 19 26.52 -14.08 33.47
C GLU A 19 27.60 -13.01 33.20
N ASN A 20 27.91 -12.19 34.20
CA ASN A 20 28.98 -11.18 34.10
C ASN A 20 30.37 -11.82 34.10
N ARG A 21 30.55 -12.96 34.79
CA ARG A 21 31.81 -13.73 34.72
C ARG A 21 32.05 -14.38 33.35
N MET A 22 31.00 -14.78 32.63
CA MET A 22 31.14 -15.33 31.28
C MET A 22 31.52 -14.27 30.23
N ARG A 23 31.07 -13.02 30.40
CA ARG A 23 31.40 -11.89 29.50
C ARG A 23 32.85 -11.42 29.60
N ASP A 24 33.52 -11.64 30.73
CA ASP A 24 34.89 -11.19 30.97
C ASP A 24 35.98 -12.19 30.50
N SER A 25 35.60 -13.34 29.94
CA SER A 25 36.60 -14.28 29.44
C SER A 25 37.29 -13.75 28.18
N GLU A 26 38.62 -13.70 28.22
CA GLU A 26 39.51 -13.30 27.12
C GLU A 26 39.29 -14.14 25.84
N LYS A 27 38.74 -15.35 26.00
CA LYS A 27 38.29 -16.23 24.91
C LYS A 27 37.15 -15.62 24.10
N TRP A 28 36.22 -14.90 24.72
CA TRP A 28 35.07 -14.34 24.00
C TRP A 28 35.45 -13.13 23.14
N ARG A 29 36.34 -12.26 23.64
CA ARG A 29 36.91 -11.17 22.84
C ARG A 29 37.71 -11.65 21.63
N LYS A 30 38.49 -12.73 21.78
CA LYS A 30 39.22 -13.34 20.65
C LYS A 30 38.29 -13.97 19.63
N THR A 31 37.21 -14.61 20.06
CA THR A 31 36.23 -15.21 19.15
C THR A 31 35.43 -14.15 18.40
N GLN A 32 35.06 -13.05 19.08
CA GLN A 32 34.39 -11.91 18.47
C GLN A 32 35.29 -11.18 17.46
N ALA A 33 36.58 -10.98 17.77
CA ALA A 33 37.53 -10.35 16.87
C ALA A 33 37.79 -11.19 15.60
N ILE A 34 37.79 -12.53 15.72
CA ILE A 34 37.90 -13.44 14.57
C ILE A 34 36.64 -13.38 13.69
N ILE A 35 35.46 -13.27 14.30
CA ILE A 35 34.18 -13.10 13.59
C ILE A 35 34.17 -11.73 12.87
N ASP A 36 34.58 -10.66 13.54
CA ASP A 36 34.62 -9.32 12.97
C ASP A 36 35.67 -9.20 11.83
N GLU A 37 36.82 -9.90 11.93
CA GLU A 37 37.81 -9.99 10.85
C GLU A 37 37.33 -10.81 9.65
N GLN A 38 36.51 -11.85 9.87
CA GLN A 38 35.89 -12.61 8.80
C GLN A 38 34.77 -11.82 8.10
N PHE A 39 34.02 -11.00 8.81
CA PHE A 39 32.98 -10.13 8.22
C PHE A 39 33.54 -8.92 7.46
N SER A 40 34.76 -8.46 7.78
CA SER A 40 35.36 -7.27 7.15
C SER A 40 36.08 -7.56 5.82
N LYS A 41 36.35 -8.83 5.50
CA LYS A 41 37.08 -9.22 4.27
C LYS A 41 36.20 -9.43 3.03
N ASP A 42 34.88 -9.45 3.17
CA ASP A 42 33.93 -9.60 2.05
C ASP A 42 33.29 -8.28 1.58
N SER A 43 33.78 -7.11 2.01
CA SER A 43 33.22 -5.81 1.63
C SER A 43 33.84 -5.24 0.34
N SER A 44 33.80 -5.99 -0.76
CA SER A 44 34.00 -5.42 -2.10
C SER A 44 32.94 -5.96 -3.05
N PHE A 45 32.02 -5.06 -3.45
CA PHE A 45 30.81 -5.23 -4.28
C PHE A 45 29.50 -5.56 -3.52
N ASP A 46 29.02 -4.60 -2.74
CA ASP A 46 27.60 -4.52 -2.35
C ASP A 46 26.75 -4.04 -3.54
N ASP A 47 26.34 -4.97 -4.40
CA ASP A 47 25.04 -4.84 -5.07
C ASP A 47 23.99 -5.15 -3.98
N GLU A 48 23.23 -4.14 -3.55
CA GLU A 48 22.20 -4.24 -2.50
C GLU A 48 21.26 -5.43 -2.77
N ARG A 49 21.46 -6.54 -2.06
CA ARG A 49 20.56 -7.69 -2.16
C ARG A 49 19.20 -7.29 -1.57
N VAL A 50 18.22 -7.15 -2.46
CA VAL A 50 16.82 -6.88 -2.11
C VAL A 50 16.01 -8.17 -2.07
N ASN A 51 14.99 -8.21 -1.21
CA ASN A 51 13.97 -9.24 -1.22
C ASN A 51 13.09 -9.12 -2.47
N ALA A 52 12.23 -10.12 -2.65
CA ALA A 52 11.38 -10.21 -3.83
C ALA A 52 10.29 -9.11 -3.90
N LEU A 53 10.12 -8.32 -2.84
CA LEU A 53 9.26 -7.13 -2.78
C LEU A 53 10.05 -5.81 -2.92
N GLY A 54 11.35 -5.85 -3.21
CA GLY A 54 12.20 -4.67 -3.43
C GLY A 54 12.67 -3.95 -2.16
N ALA A 55 12.58 -4.58 -0.98
CA ALA A 55 13.18 -4.11 0.26
C ALA A 55 14.57 -4.71 0.49
N PRO A 56 15.52 -4.02 1.13
CA PRO A 56 16.80 -4.61 1.51
C PRO A 56 16.62 -5.85 2.40
N LEU A 57 17.44 -6.89 2.21
CA LEU A 57 17.36 -8.12 3.01
C LEU A 57 17.74 -7.89 4.47
N LEU A 58 17.03 -8.56 5.39
CA LEU A 58 17.32 -8.63 6.83
C LEU A 58 18.04 -9.92 7.22
N GLY A 59 17.90 -10.98 6.42
CA GLY A 59 18.42 -12.31 6.71
C GLY A 59 17.50 -13.16 7.60
N ASP A 60 16.19 -12.87 7.65
CA ASP A 60 15.23 -13.64 8.44
C ASP A 60 13.85 -13.79 7.77
N THR A 61 12.90 -14.45 8.45
CA THR A 61 11.58 -14.79 7.90
C THR A 61 10.75 -13.57 7.47
N ARG A 62 11.10 -12.36 7.91
CA ARG A 62 10.40 -11.13 7.54
C ARG A 62 10.66 -10.75 6.08
N ASP A 63 11.77 -11.18 5.50
CA ASP A 63 12.11 -10.89 4.10
C ASP A 63 11.09 -11.47 3.11
N LEU A 64 10.33 -12.50 3.53
CA LEU A 64 9.29 -13.13 2.71
C LEU A 64 8.11 -12.20 2.41
N PHE A 65 7.79 -11.27 3.31
CA PHE A 65 6.58 -10.44 3.22
C PHE A 65 6.83 -8.95 3.46
N ARG A 66 8.07 -8.54 3.75
CA ARG A 66 8.45 -7.13 3.95
C ARG A 66 8.29 -6.33 2.66
N PRO A 67 7.37 -5.34 2.59
CA PRO A 67 7.25 -4.49 1.41
C PRO A 67 8.41 -3.49 1.32
N ALA A 68 8.70 -2.98 0.10
CA ALA A 68 9.61 -1.86 -0.05
C ALA A 68 9.08 -0.63 0.72
N SER A 69 9.98 0.12 1.37
CA SER A 69 9.60 1.28 2.18
C SER A 69 8.80 2.35 1.42
N ARG A 70 9.02 2.44 0.09
CA ARG A 70 8.30 3.35 -0.80
C ARG A 70 6.84 2.95 -1.03
N ASP A 71 6.52 1.67 -0.89
CA ASP A 71 5.18 1.13 -1.11
C ASP A 71 4.28 1.32 0.12
N ILE A 72 4.88 1.63 1.28
CA ILE A 72 4.14 1.97 2.49
C ILE A 72 3.76 3.46 2.46
N PRO A 73 2.47 3.82 2.60
CA PRO A 73 2.03 5.21 2.60
C PRO A 73 2.51 5.98 3.84
N ALA A 74 2.69 7.30 3.69
CA ALA A 74 3.11 8.20 4.77
C ALA A 74 1.92 8.81 5.55
N GLN A 75 0.76 8.17 5.49
CA GLN A 75 -0.50 8.67 6.03
C GLN A 75 -0.87 7.97 7.35
N PRO A 76 -1.83 8.52 8.12
CA PRO A 76 -2.42 7.82 9.25
C PRO A 76 -3.10 6.53 8.81
N GLY A 77 -3.09 5.52 9.67
CA GLY A 77 -3.63 4.21 9.30
C GLY A 77 -3.61 3.21 10.44
N VAL A 78 -4.30 2.10 10.19
CA VAL A 78 -4.28 0.90 11.05
C VAL A 78 -3.66 -0.23 10.26
N TYR A 79 -2.84 -1.04 10.92
CA TYR A 79 -2.16 -2.19 10.33
C TYR A 79 -2.37 -3.42 11.20
N LYS A 80 -2.35 -4.58 10.55
CA LYS A 80 -2.52 -5.89 11.19
C LYS A 80 -1.49 -6.88 10.66
N TRP A 81 -1.01 -7.72 11.56
CA TRP A 81 -0.07 -8.80 11.26
C TRP A 81 -0.80 -10.12 11.36
N ARG A 82 -0.55 -11.03 10.43
CA ARG A 82 -1.12 -12.38 10.45
C ARG A 82 -0.04 -13.45 10.53
N ASP A 83 -0.41 -14.60 11.09
CA ASP A 83 0.40 -15.81 11.00
C ASP A 83 0.16 -16.59 9.70
N GLY A 84 0.83 -17.74 9.53
CA GLY A 84 0.70 -18.58 8.34
C GLY A 84 -0.68 -19.21 8.13
N GLU A 85 -1.53 -19.24 9.17
CA GLU A 85 -2.92 -19.69 9.07
C GLU A 85 -3.87 -18.53 8.67
N GLY A 86 -3.34 -17.30 8.56
CA GLY A 86 -4.12 -16.11 8.26
C GLY A 86 -4.84 -15.50 9.46
N ARG A 87 -4.54 -15.93 10.69
CA ARG A 87 -5.14 -15.35 11.92
C ARG A 87 -4.48 -14.03 12.23
N VAL A 88 -5.25 -13.02 12.61
CA VAL A 88 -4.71 -11.73 13.07
C VAL A 88 -4.06 -11.90 14.44
N ILE A 89 -2.74 -11.76 14.49
CA ILE A 89 -1.95 -11.96 15.71
C ILE A 89 -1.63 -10.64 16.43
N TYR A 90 -1.63 -9.52 15.70
CA TYR A 90 -1.43 -8.18 16.24
C TYR A 90 -2.11 -7.12 15.39
N VAL A 91 -2.63 -6.08 16.03
CA VAL A 91 -3.18 -4.87 15.41
C VAL A 91 -2.52 -3.65 16.01
N GLY A 92 -2.19 -2.64 15.20
CA GLY A 92 -1.70 -1.36 15.69
C GLY A 92 -2.10 -0.18 14.82
N LYS A 93 -2.11 1.02 15.41
CA LYS A 93 -2.29 2.30 14.71
C LYS A 93 -0.99 3.04 14.44
N ALA A 94 -1.03 3.94 13.46
CA ALA A 94 0.06 4.85 13.13
C ALA A 94 -0.46 6.25 12.76
N LYS A 95 0.26 7.30 13.17
CA LYS A 95 0.13 8.65 12.56
C LYS A 95 0.74 8.69 11.16
N ASN A 96 1.78 7.90 10.95
CA ASN A 96 2.49 7.73 9.69
C ASN A 96 2.85 6.24 9.56
N LEU A 97 2.15 5.54 8.67
CA LEU A 97 2.31 4.09 8.49
C LEU A 97 3.76 3.73 8.12
N ARG A 98 4.39 4.43 7.19
CA ARG A 98 5.77 4.18 6.76
C ARG A 98 6.75 4.18 7.93
N ASN A 99 6.78 5.24 8.70
CA ASN A 99 7.70 5.37 9.83
C ASN A 99 7.41 4.32 10.91
N ARG A 100 6.11 4.06 11.18
CA ARG A 100 5.72 3.11 12.21
C ARG A 100 6.07 1.66 11.83
N LEU A 101 5.86 1.29 10.57
CA LEU A 101 6.11 -0.05 10.07
C LEU A 101 7.59 -0.32 9.88
N ALA A 102 8.37 0.68 9.44
CA ALA A 102 9.83 0.57 9.35
C ALA A 102 10.49 0.16 10.68
N ASN A 103 9.92 0.56 11.82
CA ASN A 103 10.42 0.17 13.14
C ASN A 103 10.32 -1.34 13.42
N TYR A 104 9.41 -2.09 12.79
CA TYR A 104 9.32 -3.54 12.95
C TYR A 104 10.30 -4.32 12.08
N PHE A 105 10.88 -3.66 11.07
CA PHE A 105 11.85 -4.21 10.14
C PHE A 105 13.30 -3.79 10.48
N GLN A 106 13.56 -3.38 11.71
CA GLN A 106 14.91 -3.19 12.24
C GLN A 106 15.56 -4.56 12.54
N PRO A 107 16.90 -4.62 12.66
CA PRO A 107 17.59 -5.84 13.12
C PRO A 107 17.01 -6.36 14.44
N LEU A 108 16.88 -7.68 14.58
CA LEU A 108 16.16 -8.31 15.70
C LEU A 108 16.70 -7.88 17.08
N TYR A 109 18.02 -7.73 17.21
CA TYR A 109 18.68 -7.32 18.46
C TYR A 109 18.29 -5.90 18.92
N GLN A 110 17.76 -5.05 18.04
CA GLN A 110 17.27 -3.71 18.39
C GLN A 110 15.79 -3.74 18.84
N LEU A 111 15.08 -4.84 18.57
CA LEU A 111 13.69 -4.99 18.93
C LEU A 111 13.55 -5.56 20.35
N HIS A 112 12.53 -5.12 21.06
CA HIS A 112 12.16 -5.72 22.34
C HIS A 112 11.79 -7.22 22.15
N PRO A 113 12.15 -8.14 23.08
CA PRO A 113 11.95 -9.59 22.90
C PRO A 113 10.53 -10.02 22.51
N ARG A 114 9.51 -9.36 23.11
CA ARG A 114 8.10 -9.57 22.76
C ARG A 114 7.78 -9.20 21.31
N THR A 115 8.37 -8.11 20.80
CA THR A 115 8.18 -7.66 19.42
C THR A 115 8.88 -8.61 18.46
N GLN A 116 10.07 -9.12 18.81
CA GLN A 116 10.78 -10.14 18.02
C GLN A 116 9.89 -11.38 17.81
N SER A 117 9.31 -11.90 18.89
CA SER A 117 8.40 -13.06 18.83
C SER A 117 7.22 -12.80 17.89
N MET A 118 6.61 -11.60 17.97
CA MET A 118 5.50 -11.22 17.12
C MET A 118 5.88 -11.16 15.65
N VAL A 119 6.97 -10.47 15.28
CA VAL A 119 7.36 -10.29 13.87
C VAL A 119 7.87 -11.56 13.23
N LEU A 120 8.51 -12.47 13.99
CA LEU A 120 8.96 -13.77 13.50
C LEU A 120 7.81 -14.77 13.30
N THR A 121 6.74 -14.61 14.08
CA THR A 121 5.51 -15.41 13.91
C THR A 121 4.69 -14.95 12.71
N ALA A 122 4.86 -13.70 12.28
CA ALA A 122 4.09 -13.15 11.20
C ALA A 122 4.49 -13.75 9.83
N ARG A 123 3.51 -13.76 8.92
CA ARG A 123 3.64 -14.18 7.51
C ARG A 123 3.04 -13.16 6.55
N SER A 124 2.17 -12.27 7.02
CA SER A 124 1.69 -11.14 6.21
C SER A 124 1.51 -9.88 7.06
N LEU A 125 1.57 -8.73 6.36
CA LEU A 125 1.33 -7.40 6.89
C LEU A 125 0.31 -6.68 6.00
N GLU A 126 -0.80 -6.28 6.60
CA GLU A 126 -1.89 -5.56 5.94
C GLU A 126 -2.09 -4.21 6.62
N TRP A 127 -2.58 -3.21 5.87
CA TRP A 127 -2.90 -1.89 6.40
C TRP A 127 -4.05 -1.23 5.64
N THR A 128 -4.75 -0.35 6.36
CA THR A 128 -5.81 0.52 5.87
C THR A 128 -5.42 1.96 6.18
N VAL A 129 -5.40 2.81 5.16
CA VAL A 129 -5.17 4.26 5.30
C VAL A 129 -6.46 4.94 5.73
N VAL A 130 -6.35 5.92 6.62
CA VAL A 130 -7.46 6.76 7.12
C VAL A 130 -7.08 8.25 7.15
N SER A 131 -8.04 9.16 7.37
CA SER A 131 -7.83 10.63 7.31
C SER A 131 -6.95 11.10 8.45
N THR A 132 -7.30 10.62 9.64
CA THR A 132 -6.90 11.23 10.91
C THR A 132 -6.41 10.16 11.86
N GLU A 133 -5.64 10.58 12.86
CA GLU A 133 -5.27 9.69 13.96
C GLU A 133 -6.51 9.17 14.71
N PHE A 134 -7.56 9.98 14.79
CA PHE A 134 -8.82 9.62 15.46
C PHE A 134 -9.53 8.46 14.76
N GLU A 135 -9.64 8.50 13.43
CA GLU A 135 -10.17 7.39 12.64
C GLU A 135 -9.32 6.13 12.87
N ALA A 136 -7.99 6.26 12.90
CA ALA A 136 -7.08 5.14 13.11
C ALA A 136 -7.26 4.51 14.50
N LEU A 137 -7.49 5.33 15.53
CA LEU A 137 -7.79 4.87 16.89
C LEU A 137 -9.09 4.07 16.96
N THR A 138 -10.15 4.61 16.35
CA THR A 138 -11.47 3.99 16.36
C THR A 138 -11.45 2.65 15.63
N LEU A 139 -10.78 2.60 14.48
CA LEU A 139 -10.64 1.39 13.68
C LEU A 139 -9.73 0.34 14.36
N GLU A 140 -8.61 0.76 14.96
CA GLU A 140 -7.73 -0.11 15.75
C GLU A 140 -8.49 -0.83 16.86
N TYR A 141 -9.28 -0.09 17.63
CA TYR A 141 -10.08 -0.69 18.70
C TYR A 141 -11.13 -1.66 18.18
N THR A 142 -11.79 -1.31 17.08
CA THR A 142 -12.78 -2.19 16.45
C THR A 142 -12.12 -3.51 16.04
N TRP A 143 -10.95 -3.46 15.42
CA TRP A 143 -10.18 -4.66 15.04
C TRP A 143 -9.70 -5.46 16.24
N ILE A 144 -9.17 -4.82 17.29
CA ILE A 144 -8.71 -5.55 18.48
C ILE A 144 -9.88 -6.28 19.14
N LYS A 145 -11.07 -5.67 19.19
CA LYS A 145 -12.27 -6.33 19.71
C LYS A 145 -12.78 -7.44 18.81
N ALA A 146 -12.76 -7.24 17.49
CA ALA A 146 -13.23 -8.25 16.54
C ALA A 146 -12.31 -9.47 16.46
N PHE A 147 -10.99 -9.26 16.46
CA PHE A 147 -10.00 -10.33 16.26
C PHE A 147 -9.42 -10.91 17.56
N ASN A 148 -9.51 -10.19 18.68
CA ASN A 148 -8.85 -10.52 19.95
C ASN A 148 -7.38 -11.02 19.80
N PRO A 149 -6.52 -10.25 19.11
CA PRO A 149 -5.19 -10.69 18.71
C PRO A 149 -4.28 -11.01 19.91
N ARG A 150 -3.54 -12.13 19.83
CA ARG A 150 -2.75 -12.64 20.95
C ARG A 150 -1.65 -11.70 21.46
N PHE A 151 -1.02 -10.93 20.58
CA PHE A 151 0.11 -10.08 20.95
C PHE A 151 -0.29 -8.70 21.48
N ASN A 152 -1.53 -8.25 21.25
CA ASN A 152 -2.04 -7.02 21.83
C ASN A 152 -2.18 -7.15 23.36
N VAL A 153 -1.75 -6.12 24.11
CA VAL A 153 -1.91 -6.06 25.57
C VAL A 153 -3.09 -5.16 25.94
N VAL A 154 -3.18 -4.01 25.26
CA VAL A 154 -4.23 -3.01 25.48
C VAL A 154 -5.48 -3.42 24.71
N PHE A 155 -6.66 -3.21 25.31
CA PHE A 155 -7.99 -3.50 24.76
C PHE A 155 -8.41 -4.98 24.66
N ARG A 156 -7.61 -5.93 25.20
CA ARG A 156 -8.09 -7.32 25.44
C ARG A 156 -9.04 -7.40 26.65
N ASP A 157 -8.83 -6.55 27.67
CA ASP A 157 -9.78 -6.34 28.78
C ASP A 157 -11.01 -5.51 28.35
N ASP A 158 -12.04 -5.40 29.20
CA ASP A 158 -13.19 -4.48 29.04
C ASP A 158 -12.83 -2.97 29.06
N LYS A 159 -11.53 -2.64 29.15
CA LYS A 159 -11.05 -1.26 29.11
C LYS A 159 -11.33 -0.65 27.74
N THR A 160 -12.30 0.24 27.69
CA THR A 160 -12.66 1.09 26.55
C THR A 160 -11.85 2.39 26.55
N TYR A 161 -11.80 3.07 25.41
CA TYR A 161 -11.27 4.43 25.36
C TYR A 161 -12.08 5.37 26.26
N PRO A 162 -11.45 6.38 26.87
CA PRO A 162 -12.15 7.42 27.64
C PRO A 162 -13.03 8.29 26.74
N TYR A 163 -14.17 8.69 27.30
CA TYR A 163 -15.11 9.66 26.77
C TYR A 163 -15.21 10.84 27.73
N VAL A 164 -15.60 12.00 27.20
CA VAL A 164 -16.16 13.10 27.98
C VAL A 164 -17.67 12.94 27.99
N ALA A 165 -18.30 13.00 29.15
CA ALA A 165 -19.75 12.88 29.30
C ALA A 165 -20.33 14.17 29.88
N VAL A 166 -21.52 14.57 29.42
CA VAL A 166 -22.22 15.81 29.77
C VAL A 166 -23.68 15.52 30.13
N SER A 167 -24.14 15.85 31.34
CA SER A 167 -25.51 15.58 31.80
C SER A 167 -26.51 16.67 31.43
N LEU A 168 -26.91 16.75 30.16
CA LEU A 168 -27.78 17.82 29.63
C LEU A 168 -29.18 17.88 30.26
N GLU A 169 -29.68 16.77 30.79
CA GLU A 169 -31.01 16.68 31.42
C GLU A 169 -31.03 17.20 32.88
N GLU A 170 -29.87 17.39 33.52
CA GLU A 170 -29.82 17.93 34.88
C GLU A 170 -30.08 19.45 34.88
N THR A 171 -30.69 19.97 35.95
CA THR A 171 -30.92 21.43 36.11
C THR A 171 -29.61 22.21 35.94
N PHE A 172 -28.53 21.70 36.56
CA PHE A 172 -27.16 22.16 36.39
C PHE A 172 -26.31 21.05 35.78
N PRO A 173 -26.15 21.02 34.45
CA PRO A 173 -25.38 19.97 33.77
C PRO A 173 -23.95 19.87 34.29
N ARG A 174 -23.39 18.67 34.27
CA ARG A 174 -21.98 18.44 34.65
C ARG A 174 -21.21 17.73 33.56
N VAL A 175 -19.89 17.94 33.57
CA VAL A 175 -18.95 17.31 32.65
C VAL A 175 -17.96 16.43 33.39
N TRP A 176 -17.69 15.23 32.88
CA TRP A 176 -16.71 14.31 33.47
C TRP A 176 -16.12 13.37 32.44
N ILE A 177 -14.96 12.79 32.77
CA ILE A 177 -14.32 11.76 31.94
C ILE A 177 -14.73 10.39 32.47
N THR A 178 -15.17 9.50 31.57
CA THR A 178 -15.55 8.13 31.90
C THR A 178 -15.16 7.17 30.80
N ARG A 179 -14.84 5.93 31.16
CA ARG A 179 -14.68 4.83 30.18
C ARG A 179 -15.98 4.06 29.96
N ASN A 180 -16.88 4.12 30.95
CA ASN A 180 -18.16 3.43 30.90
C ASN A 180 -19.24 4.38 30.40
N ARG A 181 -20.01 3.91 29.42
CA ARG A 181 -21.23 4.58 28.96
C ARG A 181 -22.41 4.12 29.81
N SER A 182 -22.36 4.22 31.14
CA SER A 182 -23.38 3.67 32.07
C SER A 182 -24.47 4.67 32.52
N ALA A 183 -24.32 5.98 32.27
CA ALA A 183 -25.34 6.97 32.60
C ALA A 183 -26.37 7.14 31.47
N ARG A 184 -27.65 6.87 31.76
CA ARG A 184 -28.77 6.93 30.79
C ARG A 184 -29.16 8.33 30.32
N HIS A 185 -28.65 9.40 30.92
CA HIS A 185 -29.13 10.78 30.69
C HIS A 185 -27.99 11.75 30.35
N ALA A 186 -26.88 11.23 29.82
CA ALA A 186 -25.64 11.99 29.67
C ALA A 186 -25.06 11.84 28.27
N ARG A 187 -24.88 12.93 27.53
CA ARG A 187 -24.29 12.95 26.19
C ARG A 187 -22.79 12.64 26.25
N TYR A 188 -22.28 11.77 25.37
CA TYR A 188 -20.87 11.36 25.34
C TYR A 188 -20.11 11.91 24.12
N PHE A 189 -18.85 12.28 24.31
CA PHE A 189 -17.90 12.80 23.30
C PHE A 189 -16.61 11.97 23.34
N GLY A 190 -16.00 11.68 22.20
CA GLY A 190 -14.88 10.73 22.06
C GLY A 190 -15.25 9.54 21.16
N PRO A 191 -14.43 8.48 21.08
CA PRO A 191 -13.38 8.05 22.01
C PRO A 191 -12.04 8.79 21.92
N TYR A 192 -11.41 9.11 23.06
CA TYR A 192 -10.10 9.77 23.07
C TYR A 192 -8.92 8.81 23.25
N ALA A 193 -7.85 9.03 22.49
CA ALA A 193 -6.64 8.20 22.48
C ALA A 193 -5.98 8.04 23.85
N LYS A 194 -5.87 9.16 24.57
CA LYS A 194 -5.10 9.29 25.80
C LYS A 194 -5.90 10.13 26.79
N VAL A 195 -5.98 9.66 28.04
CA VAL A 195 -6.71 10.36 29.11
C VAL A 195 -6.03 11.68 29.49
N TRP A 196 -4.69 11.75 29.44
CA TRP A 196 -3.95 12.90 29.93
C TRP A 196 -4.12 14.16 29.05
N PRO A 197 -3.96 14.10 27.71
CA PRO A 197 -4.29 15.23 26.83
C PRO A 197 -5.75 15.64 26.97
N LEU A 198 -6.66 14.67 27.02
CA LEU A 198 -8.08 14.94 27.23
C LEU A 198 -8.35 15.72 28.53
N ARG A 199 -7.72 15.29 29.63
CA ARG A 199 -7.82 15.99 30.92
C ARG A 199 -7.29 17.40 30.83
N HIS A 200 -6.16 17.62 30.17
CA HIS A 200 -5.60 18.96 29.97
C HIS A 200 -6.53 19.84 29.14
N SER A 201 -7.02 19.34 28.01
CA SER A 201 -7.97 20.02 27.14
C SER A 201 -9.25 20.40 27.89
N LEU A 202 -9.83 19.45 28.64
CA LEU A 202 -11.00 19.72 29.46
C LEU A 202 -10.68 20.74 30.57
N ASP A 203 -9.51 20.63 31.22
CA ASP A 203 -9.10 21.56 32.27
C ASP A 203 -8.96 23.01 31.76
N SER A 204 -8.46 23.17 30.53
CA SER A 204 -8.43 24.48 29.85
C SER A 204 -9.83 25.01 29.57
N LEU A 205 -10.72 24.17 29.02
CA LEU A 205 -12.12 24.56 28.77
C LEU A 205 -12.85 24.97 30.05
N LEU A 206 -12.60 24.28 31.17
CA LEU A 206 -13.22 24.59 32.46
C LEU A 206 -12.76 25.92 33.06
N LYS A 207 -11.60 26.45 32.66
CA LYS A 207 -11.14 27.77 33.09
C LYS A 207 -11.89 28.90 32.35
N THR A 208 -12.15 28.71 31.07
CA THR A 208 -12.93 29.68 30.26
C THR A 208 -14.42 29.58 30.52
N PHE A 209 -14.93 28.35 30.63
CA PHE A 209 -16.33 28.05 30.87
C PHE A 209 -16.45 27.28 32.19
N PRO A 210 -16.58 27.99 33.34
CA PRO A 210 -16.62 27.37 34.65
C PRO A 210 -17.89 26.54 34.85
N ILE A 211 -17.88 25.30 34.39
CA ILE A 211 -19.00 24.36 34.47
C ILE A 211 -18.77 23.31 35.56
N ARG A 212 -19.86 22.69 36.02
CA ARG A 212 -19.83 21.72 37.10
C ARG A 212 -19.16 20.43 36.64
N THR A 213 -18.30 19.85 37.48
CA THR A 213 -17.73 18.49 37.24
C THR A 213 -18.03 17.49 38.36
N CYS A 214 -18.44 18.01 39.52
CA CYS A 214 -18.64 17.23 40.74
C CYS A 214 -19.83 16.25 40.65
N SER A 215 -19.75 15.13 41.37
CA SER A 215 -20.84 14.17 41.48
C SER A 215 -22.06 14.77 42.20
N SER A 216 -23.23 14.16 42.02
CA SER A 216 -24.47 14.59 42.66
C SER A 216 -24.39 14.56 44.20
N SER A 217 -23.62 13.61 44.76
CA SER A 217 -23.34 13.56 46.20
C SER A 217 -22.55 14.77 46.69
N VAL A 218 -21.50 15.15 45.97
CA VAL A 218 -20.67 16.33 46.31
C VAL A 218 -21.46 17.62 46.13
N PHE A 219 -22.27 17.72 45.06
CA PHE A 219 -23.15 18.86 44.82
C PHE A 219 -24.17 19.04 45.95
N SER A 220 -24.86 17.96 46.32
CA SER A 220 -25.86 17.98 47.39
C SER A 220 -25.25 18.33 48.75
N LYS A 221 -24.03 17.83 49.03
CA LYS A 221 -23.29 18.18 50.25
C LYS A 221 -22.97 19.67 50.28
N ALA A 222 -22.41 20.22 49.20
CA ALA A 222 -22.06 21.64 49.10
C ALA A 222 -23.27 22.56 49.26
N HIS A 223 -24.41 22.15 48.70
CA HIS A 223 -25.69 22.87 48.84
C HIS A 223 -26.16 22.92 50.30
N ARG A 224 -26.11 21.80 51.03
CA ARG A 224 -26.49 21.76 52.46
C ARG A 224 -25.53 22.54 53.34
N THR A 225 -24.23 22.50 53.05
CA THR A 225 -23.22 23.16 53.89
C THR A 225 -22.99 24.64 53.53
N GLY A 226 -23.57 25.13 52.43
CA GLY A 226 -23.32 26.48 51.91
C GLY A 226 -21.87 26.75 51.51
N ARG A 227 -21.05 25.70 51.33
CA ARG A 227 -19.59 25.82 51.10
C ARG A 227 -19.22 25.24 49.73
N PRO A 228 -18.59 26.03 48.84
CA PRO A 228 -18.22 25.57 47.52
C PRO A 228 -17.05 24.57 47.57
N CYS A 229 -16.93 23.75 46.53
CA CYS A 229 -15.83 22.79 46.38
C CYS A 229 -14.54 23.47 45.87
N LEU A 230 -13.40 22.76 45.96
CA LEU A 230 -12.10 23.25 45.49
C LEU A 230 -12.13 23.76 44.05
N PHE A 231 -12.83 23.06 43.14
CA PHE A 231 -12.92 23.48 41.73
C PHE A 231 -13.58 24.84 41.55
N ALA A 232 -14.53 25.20 42.43
CA ALA A 232 -15.10 26.54 42.43
C ALA A 232 -14.12 27.58 42.98
N SER A 233 -13.38 27.25 44.05
CA SER A 233 -12.37 28.15 44.62
C SER A 233 -11.22 28.47 43.65
N ILE A 234 -10.90 27.56 42.72
CA ILE A 234 -9.86 27.77 41.70
C ILE A 234 -10.44 28.25 40.35
N GLY A 235 -11.70 28.69 40.32
CA GLY A 235 -12.33 29.29 39.13
C GLY A 235 -12.73 28.32 38.02
N LYS A 236 -12.71 27.00 38.25
CA LYS A 236 -13.10 25.97 37.26
C LYS A 236 -14.58 25.59 37.30
N CYS A 237 -15.33 26.15 38.25
CA CYS A 237 -16.75 25.91 38.42
C CYS A 237 -17.40 27.19 38.96
N SER A 238 -18.49 27.62 38.32
CA SER A 238 -19.31 28.78 38.73
C SER A 238 -20.10 28.58 40.03
N ALA A 239 -19.86 27.48 40.75
CA ALA A 239 -20.49 27.15 42.03
C ALA A 239 -22.03 27.20 42.07
N PRO A 240 -22.76 26.59 41.10
CA PRO A 240 -24.22 26.56 41.12
C PRO A 240 -24.81 25.90 42.39
N CYS A 241 -24.04 25.05 43.07
CA CYS A 241 -24.46 24.40 44.31
C CYS A 241 -24.79 25.37 45.46
N ILE A 242 -24.22 26.57 45.46
CA ILE A 242 -24.48 27.61 46.48
C ILE A 242 -25.26 28.80 45.91
N GLY A 243 -25.78 28.71 44.69
CA GLY A 243 -26.57 29.77 44.06
C GLY A 243 -25.77 30.92 43.44
N ASN A 244 -24.47 30.74 43.19
CA ASN A 244 -23.62 31.79 42.58
C ASN A 244 -23.94 32.08 41.11
N ILE A 245 -24.72 31.24 40.44
CA ILE A 245 -25.09 31.38 39.03
C ILE A 245 -26.50 30.84 38.80
N ASP A 246 -27.23 31.49 37.90
CA ASP A 246 -28.55 31.04 37.48
C ASP A 246 -28.47 29.75 36.62
N PRO A 247 -29.46 28.83 36.71
CA PRO A 247 -29.50 27.63 35.86
C PRO A 247 -29.42 27.91 34.35
N SER A 248 -30.01 29.01 33.88
CA SER A 248 -30.02 29.36 32.45
C SER A 248 -28.65 29.80 31.96
N GLU A 249 -27.94 30.63 32.73
CA GLU A 249 -26.57 31.06 32.41
C GLU A 249 -25.58 29.91 32.48
N HIS A 250 -25.73 29.05 33.50
CA HIS A 250 -24.94 27.83 33.62
C HIS A 250 -25.11 26.93 32.39
N ARG A 251 -26.35 26.76 31.92
CA ARG A 251 -26.67 25.96 30.73
C ARG A 251 -26.06 26.54 29.45
N LYS A 252 -26.06 27.87 29.26
CA LYS A 252 -25.38 28.52 28.12
C LYS A 252 -23.89 28.19 28.05
N MET A 253 -23.18 28.22 29.19
CA MET A 253 -21.75 27.83 29.22
C MET A 253 -21.54 26.37 28.83
N VAL A 254 -22.45 25.48 29.27
CA VAL A 254 -22.41 24.06 28.90
C VAL A 254 -22.67 23.88 27.40
N GLU A 255 -23.61 24.64 26.83
CA GLU A 255 -23.92 24.63 25.39
C GLU A 255 -22.72 25.08 24.56
N HIS A 256 -21.96 26.09 24.99
CA HIS A 256 -20.71 26.48 24.33
C HIS A 256 -19.66 25.37 24.36
N VAL A 257 -19.45 24.72 25.52
CA VAL A 257 -18.53 23.58 25.61
C VAL A 257 -18.98 22.42 24.72
N VAL A 258 -20.28 22.12 24.65
CA VAL A 258 -20.83 21.12 23.74
C VAL A 258 -20.64 21.53 22.28
N GLY A 259 -20.85 22.80 21.92
CA GLY A 259 -20.62 23.34 20.58
C GLY A 259 -19.15 23.21 20.13
N ILE A 260 -18.21 23.43 21.05
CA ILE A 260 -16.77 23.22 20.80
C ILE A 260 -16.45 21.72 20.65
N LEU A 261 -17.01 20.86 21.50
CA LEU A 261 -16.78 19.41 21.44
C LEU A 261 -17.44 18.73 20.23
N THR A 262 -18.50 19.32 19.67
CA THR A 262 -19.17 18.87 18.44
C THR A 262 -18.58 19.45 17.17
N GLY A 263 -17.71 20.47 17.26
CA GLY A 263 -17.13 21.16 16.10
C GLY A 263 -18.03 22.21 15.47
N SER A 264 -19.32 22.30 15.83
CA SER A 264 -20.29 23.21 15.20
C SER A 264 -20.09 24.68 15.55
N VAL A 265 -19.41 24.99 16.65
CA VAL A 265 -19.18 26.36 17.16
C VAL A 265 -17.69 26.74 17.11
N GLY A 266 -16.83 25.83 16.63
CA GLY A 266 -15.38 25.98 16.71
C GLY A 266 -14.85 27.22 15.98
N GLU A 267 -15.20 27.39 14.70
CA GLU A 267 -14.61 28.46 13.87
C GLU A 267 -15.15 29.86 14.20
N SER A 268 -16.47 29.99 14.43
CA SER A 268 -17.09 31.27 14.76
C SER A 268 -16.64 31.77 16.14
N TYR A 269 -16.54 30.87 17.12
CA TYR A 269 -16.10 31.22 18.46
C TYR A 269 -14.60 31.51 18.53
N ILE A 270 -13.78 30.73 17.81
CA ILE A 270 -12.35 31.07 17.65
C ILE A 270 -12.19 32.43 16.99
N SER A 271 -13.02 32.75 16.00
CA SER A 271 -12.99 34.07 15.36
C SER A 271 -13.36 35.18 16.33
N GLN A 272 -14.33 34.96 17.22
CA GLN A 272 -14.69 35.90 18.29
C GLN A 272 -13.53 36.10 19.27
N ILE A 273 -12.98 35.04 19.88
CA ILE A 273 -11.83 35.14 20.79
C ILE A 273 -10.65 35.81 20.09
N LYS A 274 -10.45 35.55 18.81
CA LYS A 274 -9.37 36.17 18.02
C LYS A 274 -9.57 37.67 17.83
N ASN A 275 -10.82 38.13 17.74
CA ASN A 275 -11.14 39.57 17.72
C ASN A 275 -10.94 40.18 19.12
N GLU A 276 -11.44 39.55 20.18
CA GLU A 276 -11.21 40.00 21.57
C GLU A 276 -9.72 40.04 21.93
N MET A 277 -8.92 39.09 21.42
CA MET A 277 -7.47 39.07 21.56
C MET A 277 -6.81 40.25 20.85
N LYS A 278 -7.31 40.62 19.66
CA LYS A 278 -6.83 41.79 18.91
C LYS A 278 -7.18 43.08 19.62
N GLU A 279 -8.43 43.23 20.08
CA GLU A 279 -8.87 44.38 20.88
C GLU A 279 -8.03 44.53 22.14
N ALA A 280 -7.83 43.45 22.91
CA ALA A 280 -6.96 43.47 24.08
C ALA A 280 -5.50 43.83 23.74
N SER A 281 -5.00 43.44 22.57
CA SER A 281 -3.68 43.84 22.10
C SER A 281 -3.61 45.32 21.68
N GLU A 282 -4.69 45.87 21.13
CA GLU A 282 -4.84 47.28 20.76
C GLU A 282 -4.94 48.18 21.99
N GLU A 283 -5.62 47.70 23.04
CA GLU A 283 -5.72 48.35 24.36
C GLU A 283 -4.46 48.17 25.23
N LEU A 284 -3.40 47.55 24.70
CA LEU A 284 -2.13 47.25 25.39
C LEU A 284 -2.27 46.30 26.60
N GLU A 285 -3.37 45.54 26.69
CA GLU A 285 -3.61 44.48 27.69
C GLU A 285 -2.92 43.15 27.30
N PHE A 286 -1.58 43.16 27.20
CA PHE A 286 -0.81 42.03 26.69
C PHE A 286 -0.99 40.71 27.45
N GLU A 287 -1.24 40.75 28.77
CA GLU A 287 -1.52 39.54 29.56
C GLU A 287 -2.84 38.88 29.17
N ARG A 288 -3.87 39.69 28.88
CA ARG A 288 -5.17 39.21 28.44
C ARG A 288 -5.08 38.68 27.02
N ALA A 289 -4.41 39.40 26.13
CA ALA A 289 -4.15 38.93 24.76
C ALA A 289 -3.36 37.60 24.74
N ALA A 290 -2.34 37.45 25.61
CA ALA A 290 -1.59 36.20 25.73
C ALA A 290 -2.46 35.02 26.20
N LYS A 291 -3.33 35.23 27.20
CA LYS A 291 -4.29 34.20 27.66
C LYS A 291 -5.24 33.77 26.53
N LEU A 292 -5.84 34.73 25.82
CA LEU A 292 -6.74 34.46 24.71
C LEU A 292 -6.03 33.76 23.54
N ARG A 293 -4.79 34.12 23.24
CA ARG A 293 -3.95 33.43 22.24
C ARG A 293 -3.70 31.97 22.60
N ASP A 294 -3.28 31.72 23.83
CA ASP A 294 -2.98 30.37 24.31
C ASP A 294 -4.25 29.51 24.34
N GLU A 295 -5.38 30.12 24.66
CA GLU A 295 -6.70 29.50 24.58
C GLU A 295 -7.09 29.12 23.14
N ILE A 296 -6.89 30.02 22.16
CA ILE A 296 -7.07 29.73 20.73
C ILE A 296 -6.19 28.54 20.30
N ALA A 297 -4.94 28.48 20.75
CA ALA A 297 -4.03 27.37 20.41
C ALA A 297 -4.53 26.02 20.96
N VAL A 298 -5.05 26.01 22.18
CA VAL A 298 -5.65 24.82 22.80
C VAL A 298 -6.92 24.42 22.06
N LEU A 299 -7.82 25.35 21.75
CA LEU A 299 -9.07 25.10 21.02
C LEU A 299 -8.82 24.53 19.62
N ASN A 300 -7.86 25.09 18.88
CA ASN A 300 -7.46 24.57 17.58
C ASN A 300 -6.95 23.12 17.65
N THR A 301 -6.17 22.79 18.67
CA THR A 301 -5.65 21.43 18.87
C THR A 301 -6.79 20.44 19.16
N ILE A 302 -7.81 20.86 19.90
CA ILE A 302 -8.98 20.04 20.24
C ILE A 302 -9.87 19.84 19.01
N LEU A 303 -10.16 20.90 18.25
CA LEU A 303 -10.99 20.81 17.04
C LEU A 303 -10.35 19.93 15.96
N GLN A 304 -9.04 20.03 15.75
CA GLN A 304 -8.32 19.16 14.81
C GLN A 304 -8.36 17.68 15.22
N GLN A 305 -8.48 17.38 16.52
CA GLN A 305 -8.61 16.01 17.03
C GLN A 305 -10.06 15.50 17.02
N ASN A 306 -11.03 16.40 17.09
CA ASN A 306 -12.47 16.13 17.12
C ASN A 306 -13.14 16.28 15.75
N ALA A 307 -12.38 16.40 14.65
CA ALA A 307 -12.94 16.42 13.30
C ALA A 307 -13.67 15.10 13.04
N VAL A 308 -14.95 15.06 13.44
CA VAL A 308 -15.90 14.03 13.08
C VAL A 308 -15.99 14.09 11.57
N VAL A 309 -15.86 12.92 10.94
CA VAL A 309 -15.71 12.77 9.49
C VAL A 309 -17.01 13.14 8.77
N PHE A 310 -18.13 13.10 9.50
CA PHE A 310 -19.48 13.40 9.05
C PHE A 310 -20.36 13.80 10.24
N ASP A 311 -21.51 14.40 9.98
CA ASP A 311 -22.54 14.57 11.00
C ASP A 311 -22.94 13.22 11.66
N ASN A 312 -23.30 13.26 12.95
CA ASN A 312 -23.62 12.08 13.77
C ASN A 312 -24.81 11.26 13.25
N ASP A 313 -25.59 11.79 12.32
CA ASP A 313 -26.75 11.15 11.69
C ASP A 313 -26.39 10.37 10.42
N VAL A 314 -25.15 10.50 9.92
CA VAL A 314 -24.69 9.81 8.72
C VAL A 314 -24.50 8.32 8.97
N GLU A 315 -25.28 7.52 8.24
CA GLU A 315 -25.19 6.06 8.14
C GLU A 315 -24.98 5.69 6.68
N ALA A 316 -23.73 5.42 6.30
CA ALA A 316 -23.37 5.15 4.92
C ALA A 316 -22.35 4.02 4.78
N ASP A 317 -22.45 3.21 3.73
CA ASP A 317 -21.35 2.33 3.31
C ASP A 317 -20.70 2.93 2.07
N VAL A 318 -19.40 3.18 2.15
CA VAL A 318 -18.64 3.90 1.12
C VAL A 318 -17.70 2.95 0.42
N PHE A 319 -18.04 2.61 -0.82
CA PHE A 319 -17.30 1.71 -1.68
C PHE A 319 -16.24 2.48 -2.46
N GLY A 320 -15.09 1.86 -2.64
CA GLY A 320 -14.04 2.27 -3.54
C GLY A 320 -13.66 1.09 -4.43
N PHE A 321 -13.21 1.42 -5.63
CA PHE A 321 -12.95 0.46 -6.70
C PHE A 321 -11.64 0.81 -7.41
N CYS A 322 -10.83 -0.22 -7.67
CA CYS A 322 -9.69 -0.12 -8.55
C CYS A 322 -9.53 -1.46 -9.28
N GLY A 323 -9.51 -1.46 -10.60
CA GLY A 323 -9.31 -2.67 -11.39
C GLY A 323 -8.53 -2.41 -12.67
N ASP A 324 -8.16 -3.50 -13.32
CA ASP A 324 -7.62 -3.54 -14.69
C ASP A 324 -8.49 -4.47 -15.55
N GLU A 325 -7.93 -5.09 -16.60
CA GLU A 325 -8.66 -5.98 -17.50
C GLU A 325 -8.91 -7.38 -16.91
N LEU A 326 -8.15 -7.78 -15.89
CA LEU A 326 -8.14 -9.15 -15.34
C LEU A 326 -8.69 -9.21 -13.91
N GLU A 327 -8.48 -8.16 -13.13
CA GLU A 327 -8.77 -8.13 -11.71
C GLU A 327 -9.32 -6.78 -11.27
N ALA A 328 -10.18 -6.83 -10.27
CA ALA A 328 -10.65 -5.68 -9.53
C ALA A 328 -10.44 -5.90 -8.03
N SER A 329 -10.09 -4.82 -7.36
CA SER A 329 -10.06 -4.70 -5.91
C SER A 329 -11.13 -3.70 -5.50
N ILE A 330 -11.91 -4.08 -4.51
CA ILE A 330 -12.96 -3.24 -3.92
C ILE A 330 -12.67 -3.09 -2.44
N HIS A 331 -12.81 -1.87 -1.95
CA HIS A 331 -12.67 -1.54 -0.54
C HIS A 331 -13.93 -0.84 -0.06
N VAL A 332 -14.40 -1.16 1.14
CA VAL A 332 -15.59 -0.53 1.72
C VAL A 332 -15.27 -0.04 3.11
N PHE A 333 -15.67 1.20 3.40
CA PHE A 333 -15.78 1.71 4.76
C PHE A 333 -17.22 1.65 5.23
N PHE A 334 -17.44 1.06 6.40
CA PHE A 334 -18.75 1.03 7.07
C PHE A 334 -18.84 2.23 8.01
N VAL A 335 -19.60 3.26 7.62
CA VAL A 335 -19.79 4.47 8.44
C VAL A 335 -21.11 4.39 9.19
N ARG A 336 -21.06 4.49 10.52
CA ARG A 336 -22.25 4.52 11.36
C ARG A 336 -22.10 5.62 12.40
N ALA A 337 -23.15 6.42 12.54
CA ALA A 337 -23.18 7.61 13.38
C ALA A 337 -21.99 8.55 13.12
N GLY A 338 -21.71 8.80 11.84
CA GLY A 338 -20.63 9.68 11.39
C GLY A 338 -19.20 9.17 11.59
N MET A 339 -19.01 7.92 12.06
CA MET A 339 -17.70 7.33 12.29
C MET A 339 -17.48 6.03 11.50
N ILE A 340 -16.23 5.79 11.08
CA ILE A 340 -15.83 4.51 10.49
C ILE A 340 -15.86 3.43 11.58
N ARG A 341 -16.75 2.46 11.42
CA ARG A 341 -16.94 1.31 12.31
C ARG A 341 -16.26 0.05 11.84
N GLY A 342 -15.77 0.03 10.61
CA GLY A 342 -15.05 -1.09 10.05
C GLY A 342 -14.82 -0.88 8.57
N GLU A 343 -14.17 -1.86 7.98
CA GLU A 343 -13.84 -1.91 6.58
C GLU A 343 -13.84 -3.36 6.09
N LYS A 344 -14.02 -3.53 4.79
CA LYS A 344 -13.84 -4.83 4.11
C LYS A 344 -13.20 -4.62 2.76
N ASN A 345 -12.48 -5.62 2.30
CA ASN A 345 -11.92 -5.68 0.97
C ASN A 345 -12.35 -6.97 0.25
N TRP A 346 -12.45 -6.87 -1.08
CA TRP A 346 -12.68 -8.01 -1.95
C TRP A 346 -11.75 -7.91 -3.15
N SER A 347 -11.19 -9.04 -3.57
CA SER A 347 -10.58 -9.19 -4.88
C SER A 347 -11.50 -10.02 -5.77
N VAL A 348 -11.71 -9.54 -6.98
CA VAL A 348 -12.64 -10.08 -7.95
C VAL A 348 -11.90 -10.29 -9.26
N GLU A 349 -12.03 -11.47 -9.85
CA GLU A 349 -11.55 -11.75 -11.20
C GLU A 349 -12.57 -11.18 -12.21
N ARG A 350 -12.07 -10.53 -13.28
CA ARG A 350 -12.91 -9.85 -14.27
C ARG A 350 -13.08 -10.68 -15.53
N ASN A 351 -14.32 -10.69 -16.04
CA ASN A 351 -14.64 -11.13 -17.39
C ASN A 351 -14.80 -9.89 -18.29
N GLU A 352 -14.33 -9.97 -19.54
CA GLU A 352 -14.41 -8.88 -20.52
C GLU A 352 -15.84 -8.39 -20.83
N HIS A 353 -16.84 -9.23 -20.59
CA HIS A 353 -18.24 -8.94 -20.91
C HIS A 353 -18.99 -8.22 -19.79
N ILE A 354 -18.39 -8.00 -18.62
CA ILE A 354 -19.05 -7.39 -17.47
C ILE A 354 -18.55 -5.95 -17.32
N SER A 355 -19.48 -4.99 -17.37
CA SER A 355 -19.15 -3.59 -17.14
C SER A 355 -18.79 -3.34 -15.67
N ASP A 356 -17.99 -2.30 -15.39
CA ASP A 356 -17.67 -1.94 -14.00
C ASP A 356 -18.93 -1.62 -13.17
N SER A 357 -19.96 -1.07 -13.81
CA SER A 357 -21.27 -0.80 -13.21
C SER A 357 -21.92 -2.10 -12.73
N ASP A 358 -21.96 -3.12 -13.58
CA ASP A 358 -22.59 -4.40 -13.27
C ASP A 358 -21.79 -5.17 -12.21
N LEU A 359 -20.47 -5.10 -12.27
CA LEU A 359 -19.59 -5.72 -11.27
C LEU A 359 -19.84 -5.13 -9.87
N ILE A 360 -20.01 -3.81 -9.76
CA ILE A 360 -20.37 -3.18 -8.48
C ILE A 360 -21.77 -3.59 -8.03
N ALA A 361 -22.75 -3.64 -8.94
CA ALA A 361 -24.11 -4.06 -8.62
C ALA A 361 -24.17 -5.50 -8.09
N ASP A 362 -23.46 -6.43 -8.73
CA ASP A 362 -23.39 -7.83 -8.30
C ASP A 362 -22.66 -7.99 -6.98
N LEU A 363 -21.59 -7.20 -6.76
CA LEU A 363 -20.91 -7.16 -5.49
C LEU A 363 -21.82 -6.64 -4.38
N LEU A 364 -22.59 -5.57 -4.60
CA LEU A 364 -23.57 -5.09 -3.62
C LEU A 364 -24.56 -6.20 -3.25
N THR A 365 -25.10 -6.90 -4.25
CA THR A 365 -25.99 -8.04 -4.03
C THR A 365 -25.32 -9.07 -3.12
N ARG A 366 -24.09 -9.49 -3.43
CA ARG A 366 -23.38 -10.50 -2.63
C ARG A 366 -23.01 -10.02 -1.22
N VAL A 367 -22.65 -8.75 -1.06
CA VAL A 367 -22.29 -8.16 0.24
C VAL A 367 -23.48 -8.17 1.20
N TYR A 368 -24.69 -7.94 0.69
CA TYR A 368 -25.90 -7.87 1.52
C TYR A 368 -26.78 -9.13 1.48
N ALA A 369 -26.54 -10.07 0.57
CA ALA A 369 -27.27 -11.33 0.47
C ALA A 369 -27.17 -12.19 1.74
N GLU A 370 -26.07 -12.09 2.48
CA GLU A 370 -25.88 -12.80 3.77
C GLU A 370 -26.95 -12.44 4.83
N TYR A 371 -27.73 -11.36 4.62
CA TYR A 371 -28.74 -10.88 5.57
C TYR A 371 -30.17 -11.28 5.24
N GLU A 372 -30.37 -12.08 4.19
CA GLU A 372 -31.68 -12.55 3.76
C GLU A 372 -31.98 -13.96 4.29
N GLN A 373 -33.16 -14.17 4.88
CA GLN A 373 -33.58 -15.49 5.38
C GLN A 373 -34.17 -16.40 4.29
N ASN A 374 -34.37 -15.91 3.05
CA ASN A 374 -35.12 -16.59 1.98
C ASN A 374 -34.47 -16.48 0.57
N TYR A 375 -33.14 -16.38 0.44
CA TYR A 375 -32.54 -16.34 -0.91
C TYR A 375 -32.37 -17.74 -1.50
N THR A 376 -33.27 -18.09 -2.42
CA THR A 376 -33.13 -19.25 -3.30
C THR A 376 -32.05 -18.93 -4.34
N GLN A 377 -30.97 -19.72 -4.36
CA GLN A 377 -29.90 -19.63 -5.37
C GLN A 377 -30.49 -19.81 -6.77
N ASN A 378 -30.59 -18.74 -7.57
CA ASN A 378 -30.91 -18.81 -8.99
C ASN A 378 -30.16 -17.70 -9.76
N HIS A 379 -28.85 -17.58 -9.54
CA HIS A 379 -27.96 -16.86 -10.46
C HIS A 379 -26.80 -17.81 -10.78
N GLU A 380 -26.75 -18.26 -12.04
CA GLU A 380 -25.64 -19.05 -12.56
C GLU A 380 -24.32 -18.27 -12.43
N ASP A 381 -23.36 -18.88 -11.73
CA ASP A 381 -22.07 -18.31 -11.37
C ASP A 381 -21.26 -17.89 -12.60
N THR A 382 -21.00 -16.58 -12.74
CA THR A 382 -20.02 -16.06 -13.73
C THR A 382 -18.86 -15.28 -13.09
N ILE A 383 -18.90 -14.98 -11.78
CA ILE A 383 -17.88 -14.17 -11.09
C ILE A 383 -17.27 -14.94 -9.89
N SER A 384 -16.00 -15.33 -10.02
CA SER A 384 -15.19 -15.90 -8.93
C SER A 384 -14.72 -14.80 -7.97
N ILE A 385 -15.55 -14.49 -6.96
CA ILE A 385 -15.18 -13.56 -5.89
C ILE A 385 -14.39 -14.33 -4.82
N LYS A 386 -13.07 -14.11 -4.75
CA LYS A 386 -12.24 -14.63 -3.65
C LYS A 386 -12.39 -13.70 -2.45
N LYS A 387 -13.18 -14.12 -1.45
CA LYS A 387 -13.30 -13.42 -0.16
C LYS A 387 -12.00 -13.60 0.63
N VAL A 388 -11.12 -12.59 0.60
CA VAL A 388 -9.93 -12.58 1.47
C VAL A 388 -10.38 -12.11 2.87
N ARG A 389 -10.61 -13.12 3.70
CA ARG A 389 -11.07 -13.11 5.10
C ARG A 389 -10.76 -11.84 5.92
N ASP A 390 -11.81 -11.19 6.44
CA ASP A 390 -11.68 -10.09 7.40
C ASP A 390 -12.80 -9.94 8.45
N ALA A 391 -12.44 -9.24 9.54
CA ALA A 391 -13.15 -9.12 10.82
C ALA A 391 -14.63 -8.77 10.68
N VAL A 392 -15.45 -9.73 11.04
CA VAL A 392 -16.74 -9.46 11.64
C VAL A 392 -16.58 -9.79 13.12
N SER A 393 -16.82 -8.81 14.00
CA SER A 393 -17.00 -9.11 15.43
C SER A 393 -18.08 -10.19 15.54
N SER A 394 -17.84 -11.24 16.34
CA SER A 394 -18.80 -12.32 16.61
C SER A 394 -20.16 -11.84 17.16
N THR A 395 -20.28 -10.55 17.49
CA THR A 395 -21.55 -9.88 17.80
C THR A 395 -22.45 -9.59 16.58
N GLN A 396 -22.04 -9.93 15.34
CA GLN A 396 -22.92 -9.91 14.17
C GLN A 396 -23.64 -11.26 13.91
N GLN A 397 -23.61 -12.21 14.86
CA GLN A 397 -24.64 -13.25 14.84
C GLN A 397 -25.98 -12.58 15.19
N ALA A 398 -26.79 -12.37 14.15
CA ALA A 398 -28.10 -11.75 14.23
C ALA A 398 -29.05 -12.62 15.08
N THR A 399 -29.04 -12.47 16.40
CA THR A 399 -30.07 -13.03 17.30
C THR A 399 -31.33 -12.18 17.33
N ALA A 400 -31.86 -11.80 16.16
CA ALA A 400 -33.18 -11.18 16.05
C ALA A 400 -33.86 -11.68 14.78
N THR A 401 -34.87 -12.52 14.97
CA THR A 401 -35.60 -13.30 13.96
C THR A 401 -36.59 -12.49 13.11
N ASP A 402 -36.77 -11.18 13.35
CA ASP A 402 -37.84 -10.42 12.69
C ASP A 402 -37.41 -9.00 12.25
N VAL A 403 -37.76 -8.63 11.01
CA VAL A 403 -37.37 -7.38 10.32
C VAL A 403 -38.00 -6.16 10.98
N ILE A 404 -39.23 -6.30 11.49
CA ILE A 404 -39.98 -5.22 12.15
C ILE A 404 -39.34 -4.85 13.50
N LEU A 405 -38.88 -5.85 14.25
CA LEU A 405 -38.17 -5.64 15.52
C LEU A 405 -36.84 -4.92 15.32
N ARG A 406 -36.16 -5.12 14.18
CA ARG A 406 -34.89 -4.42 13.84
C ARG A 406 -35.11 -2.95 13.50
N ALA A 407 -36.14 -2.63 12.72
CA ALA A 407 -36.51 -1.25 12.38
C ALA A 407 -36.97 -0.47 13.63
N GLN A 408 -37.79 -1.10 14.48
CA GLN A 408 -38.21 -0.52 15.76
C GLN A 408 -37.01 -0.32 16.71
N ALA A 409 -36.12 -1.30 16.85
CA ALA A 409 -34.90 -1.17 17.66
C ALA A 409 -34.00 -0.02 17.18
N THR A 410 -33.92 0.22 15.86
CA THR A 410 -33.15 1.33 15.27
C THR A 410 -33.80 2.70 15.53
N LYS A 411 -35.14 2.79 15.49
CA LYS A 411 -35.88 4.01 15.80
C LYS A 411 -35.80 4.36 17.29
N THR A 412 -36.07 3.40 18.17
CA THR A 412 -35.94 3.57 19.62
C THR A 412 -34.49 3.89 20.03
N ARG A 413 -33.50 3.40 19.26
CA ARG A 413 -32.09 3.75 19.42
C ARG A 413 -31.78 5.19 19.04
N ARG A 414 -32.33 5.73 17.94
CA ARG A 414 -32.15 7.15 17.55
C ARG A 414 -32.72 8.10 18.59
N GLU A 415 -33.97 7.86 19.00
CA GLU A 415 -34.64 8.65 20.05
C GLU A 415 -33.82 8.62 21.36
N ARG A 416 -33.16 7.50 21.65
CA ARG A 416 -32.27 7.35 22.82
C ARG A 416 -30.87 7.93 22.60
N GLN A 417 -30.31 7.91 21.39
CA GLN A 417 -29.00 8.47 21.07
C GLN A 417 -29.05 10.01 21.01
N GLU A 418 -30.10 10.58 20.43
CA GLU A 418 -30.35 12.02 20.44
C GLU A 418 -30.49 12.56 21.87
N ARG A 419 -31.16 11.80 22.74
CA ARG A 419 -31.38 12.19 24.15
C ARG A 419 -30.17 11.93 25.06
N THR A 420 -29.40 10.87 24.80
CA THR A 420 -28.40 10.35 25.77
C THR A 420 -26.98 10.28 25.21
N GLY A 421 -26.72 10.64 23.95
CA GLY A 421 -25.40 10.56 23.32
C GLY A 421 -24.69 9.21 23.46
N ARG A 422 -25.41 8.11 23.72
CA ARG A 422 -24.89 6.75 23.76
C ARG A 422 -25.06 6.08 22.40
N GLU A 423 -23.96 5.71 21.77
CA GLU A 423 -23.92 4.53 20.92
C GLU A 423 -23.57 3.35 21.82
N ASP A 424 -24.53 2.47 22.01
CA ASP A 424 -24.22 1.16 22.56
C ASP A 424 -23.28 0.47 21.57
N LEU A 425 -21.98 0.43 21.90
CA LEU A 425 -20.87 -0.14 21.09
C LEU A 425 -20.99 -1.65 20.86
N LEU A 426 -22.08 -2.26 21.33
CA LEU A 426 -22.35 -3.69 21.24
C LEU A 426 -23.79 -3.97 20.80
N ALA A 427 -24.60 -2.95 20.47
CA ALA A 427 -25.96 -3.17 19.98
C ALA A 427 -25.94 -3.35 18.45
N PRO A 428 -26.60 -4.39 17.91
CA PRO A 428 -26.57 -4.71 16.49
C PRO A 428 -27.07 -3.52 15.68
N ILE A 429 -26.19 -3.02 14.82
CA ILE A 429 -26.53 -1.99 13.84
C ILE A 429 -27.23 -2.70 12.69
N SER A 430 -28.24 -2.07 12.08
CA SER A 430 -28.80 -2.57 10.82
C SER A 430 -27.65 -2.87 9.85
N PRO A 431 -27.55 -4.11 9.33
CA PRO A 431 -26.45 -4.48 8.45
C PRO A 431 -26.43 -3.61 7.19
N VAL A 432 -27.61 -3.22 6.70
CA VAL A 432 -27.80 -2.31 5.56
C VAL A 432 -27.87 -0.85 6.03
N PRO A 433 -27.07 0.10 5.48
CA PRO A 433 -27.07 1.54 5.80
C PRO A 433 -28.22 2.30 5.13
N ARG A 434 -28.42 3.60 5.43
CA ARG A 434 -29.41 4.45 4.72
C ARG A 434 -28.92 4.84 3.34
N GLU A 435 -27.62 4.99 3.23
CA GLU A 435 -26.96 5.42 2.01
C GLU A 435 -25.85 4.46 1.66
N ILE A 436 -25.74 4.13 0.38
CA ILE A 436 -24.60 3.40 -0.16
C ILE A 436 -23.96 4.31 -1.19
N ILE A 437 -22.69 4.63 -0.93
CA ILE A 437 -21.89 5.45 -1.82
C ILE A 437 -21.04 4.53 -2.69
N VAL A 438 -21.22 4.61 -4.00
CA VAL A 438 -20.49 3.81 -4.98
C VAL A 438 -19.58 4.69 -5.85
N PRO A 439 -18.42 4.17 -6.28
CA PRO A 439 -17.46 4.93 -7.08
C PRO A 439 -17.88 5.09 -8.54
N ILE A 440 -18.77 4.23 -9.04
CA ILE A 440 -19.22 4.21 -10.44
C ILE A 440 -20.75 4.22 -10.44
N LYS A 441 -21.33 4.99 -11.36
CA LYS A 441 -22.79 5.07 -11.52
C LYS A 441 -23.30 3.71 -12.02
N ILE A 442 -24.23 3.14 -11.27
CA ILE A 442 -24.98 1.94 -11.67
C ILE A 442 -26.10 2.35 -12.64
N SER A 443 -26.46 1.49 -13.59
CA SER A 443 -27.62 1.71 -14.48
C SER A 443 -28.89 2.01 -13.67
N ASP A 444 -29.73 2.92 -14.17
CA ASP A 444 -30.87 3.43 -13.39
C ASP A 444 -31.89 2.31 -13.07
N GLU A 445 -32.07 1.33 -13.96
CA GLU A 445 -32.90 0.14 -13.75
C GLU A 445 -32.37 -0.73 -12.60
N ARG A 446 -31.10 -1.16 -12.68
CA ARG A 446 -30.47 -2.02 -11.67
C ARG A 446 -30.35 -1.33 -10.31
N LYS A 447 -30.12 -0.01 -10.33
CA LYS A 447 -30.12 0.82 -9.13
C LYS A 447 -31.46 0.77 -8.40
N GLN A 448 -32.58 0.92 -9.12
CA GLN A 448 -33.92 0.91 -8.53
C GLN A 448 -34.23 -0.46 -7.91
N GLU A 449 -33.86 -1.56 -8.58
CA GLU A 449 -33.99 -2.91 -8.04
C GLU A 449 -33.22 -3.09 -6.74
N LEU A 450 -31.96 -2.66 -6.70
CA LEU A 450 -31.10 -2.76 -5.51
C LEU A 450 -31.61 -1.89 -4.37
N GLU A 451 -32.03 -0.64 -4.63
CA GLU A 451 -32.59 0.24 -3.61
C GLU A 451 -33.87 -0.34 -3.01
N LEU A 452 -34.75 -0.94 -3.82
CA LEU A 452 -35.97 -1.61 -3.36
C LEU A 452 -35.64 -2.82 -2.49
N TRP A 453 -34.77 -3.72 -2.98
CA TRP A 453 -34.35 -4.92 -2.25
C TRP A 453 -33.69 -4.58 -0.91
N LEU A 454 -32.75 -3.63 -0.89
CA LEU A 454 -32.07 -3.19 0.32
C LEU A 454 -33.02 -2.47 1.29
N SER A 455 -33.98 -1.69 0.78
CA SER A 455 -35.01 -1.05 1.59
C SER A 455 -35.90 -2.07 2.29
N ASN A 456 -36.21 -3.19 1.63
CA ASN A 456 -36.95 -4.30 2.23
C ASN A 456 -36.16 -4.99 3.35
N ILE A 457 -34.87 -5.28 3.13
CA ILE A 457 -34.00 -5.85 4.17
C ILE A 457 -33.88 -4.92 5.38
N ARG A 458 -33.76 -3.61 5.12
CA ARG A 458 -33.60 -2.59 6.17
C ARG A 458 -34.92 -2.24 6.89
N GLY A 459 -36.06 -2.37 6.22
CA GLY A 459 -37.36 -1.86 6.68
C GLY A 459 -37.52 -0.34 6.60
N SER A 460 -36.65 0.35 5.85
CA SER A 460 -36.71 1.80 5.60
C SER A 460 -35.97 2.13 4.30
N GLN A 461 -36.29 3.27 3.68
CA GLN A 461 -35.67 3.68 2.41
C GLN A 461 -34.13 3.67 2.46
N VAL A 462 -33.52 3.04 1.47
CA VAL A 462 -32.08 3.00 1.18
C VAL A 462 -31.85 3.69 -0.16
N SER A 463 -30.79 4.50 -0.24
CA SER A 463 -30.38 5.17 -1.48
C SER A 463 -28.96 4.77 -1.89
N ILE A 464 -28.74 4.57 -3.18
CA ILE A 464 -27.45 4.30 -3.80
C ILE A 464 -27.06 5.51 -4.65
N ARG A 465 -25.88 6.08 -4.41
CA ARG A 465 -25.43 7.26 -5.16
C ARG A 465 -23.92 7.31 -5.31
N VAL A 466 -23.47 8.08 -6.30
CA VAL A 466 -22.07 8.48 -6.43
C VAL A 466 -21.88 9.79 -5.69
N ALA A 467 -20.87 9.87 -4.83
CA ALA A 467 -20.53 11.13 -4.17
C ALA A 467 -19.64 11.96 -5.10
N GLU A 468 -20.08 13.15 -5.51
CA GLU A 468 -19.31 14.01 -6.42
C GLU A 468 -18.44 15.05 -5.69
N ARG A 469 -18.89 15.54 -4.53
CA ARG A 469 -18.21 16.59 -3.75
C ARG A 469 -18.39 16.39 -2.24
N GLY A 470 -17.61 17.12 -1.44
CA GLY A 470 -17.69 17.13 0.02
C GLY A 470 -17.00 15.94 0.71
N GLU A 471 -17.33 15.73 1.98
CA GLU A 471 -16.68 14.72 2.84
C GLU A 471 -16.88 13.28 2.34
N LYS A 472 -18.07 12.98 1.77
CA LYS A 472 -18.39 11.63 1.26
C LYS A 472 -17.55 11.29 0.04
N ARG A 473 -17.28 12.29 -0.81
CA ARG A 473 -16.36 12.18 -1.95
C ARG A 473 -14.93 11.90 -1.48
N ALA A 474 -14.47 12.61 -0.45
CA ALA A 474 -13.14 12.43 0.12
C ALA A 474 -12.94 11.05 0.75
N LEU A 475 -13.95 10.51 1.44
CA LEU A 475 -13.90 9.13 1.96
C LEU A 475 -13.92 8.10 0.82
N MET A 476 -14.69 8.34 -0.23
CA MET A 476 -14.72 7.50 -1.43
C MET A 476 -13.38 7.49 -2.16
N ASP A 477 -12.71 8.64 -2.30
CA ASP A 477 -11.33 8.72 -2.83
C ASP A 477 -10.38 7.86 -2.01
N ARG A 478 -10.50 7.90 -0.69
CA ARG A 478 -9.66 7.05 0.16
C ARG A 478 -9.99 5.58 0.00
N ALA A 479 -11.26 5.22 -0.15
CA ALA A 479 -11.63 3.85 -0.44
C ALA A 479 -11.00 3.39 -1.77
N ASN A 480 -10.98 4.24 -2.80
CA ASN A 480 -10.28 3.97 -4.07
C ASN A 480 -8.77 3.81 -3.87
N ASP A 481 -8.13 4.66 -3.05
CA ASP A 481 -6.70 4.56 -2.74
C ASP A 481 -6.37 3.24 -2.02
N ASN A 482 -7.18 2.82 -1.04
CA ASN A 482 -7.03 1.55 -0.35
C ASN A 482 -7.23 0.37 -1.30
N ALA A 483 -8.24 0.43 -2.18
CA ALA A 483 -8.46 -0.58 -3.21
C ALA A 483 -7.25 -0.70 -4.16
N SER A 484 -6.68 0.42 -4.59
CA SER A 484 -5.48 0.47 -5.43
C SER A 484 -4.24 -0.10 -4.75
N GLN A 485 -4.04 0.23 -3.47
CA GLN A 485 -2.93 -0.33 -2.68
C GLN A 485 -3.07 -1.85 -2.54
N GLU A 486 -4.29 -2.34 -2.33
CA GLU A 486 -4.55 -3.77 -2.22
C GLU A 486 -4.30 -4.50 -3.54
N LEU A 487 -4.78 -3.97 -4.66
CA LEU A 487 -4.53 -4.55 -5.97
C LEU A 487 -3.02 -4.65 -6.26
N LYS A 488 -2.25 -3.63 -5.89
CA LYS A 488 -0.78 -3.64 -6.01
C LYS A 488 -0.15 -4.72 -5.13
N ARG A 489 -0.61 -4.89 -3.89
CA ARG A 489 -0.11 -5.93 -2.97
C ARG A 489 -0.40 -7.34 -3.48
N ILE A 490 -1.62 -7.58 -3.96
CA ILE A 490 -2.01 -8.88 -4.53
C ILE A 490 -1.08 -9.23 -5.69
N LYS A 491 -0.92 -8.32 -6.66
CA LYS A 491 0.00 -8.50 -7.79
C LYS A 491 1.42 -8.80 -7.33
N SER A 492 1.95 -8.01 -6.39
CA SER A 492 3.31 -8.22 -5.86
C SER A 492 3.46 -9.52 -5.06
N SER A 493 2.42 -10.00 -4.39
CA SER A 493 2.45 -11.24 -3.61
C SER A 493 2.48 -12.50 -4.49
N ARG A 494 1.76 -12.50 -5.62
CA ARG A 494 1.79 -13.61 -6.60
C ARG A 494 3.17 -13.83 -7.20
N ILE A 495 3.92 -12.74 -7.40
CA ILE A 495 5.29 -12.77 -7.94
C ILE A 495 6.23 -13.63 -7.07
N ASN A 496 5.96 -13.76 -5.78
CA ASN A 496 6.94 -14.24 -4.79
C ASN A 496 6.68 -15.63 -4.22
N SER A 497 5.47 -16.16 -4.34
CA SER A 497 5.18 -17.52 -3.87
C SER A 497 5.84 -18.54 -4.79
N ILE A 498 6.73 -19.36 -4.23
CA ILE A 498 7.39 -20.43 -4.98
C ILE A 498 6.37 -21.44 -5.49
N ASP A 499 5.35 -21.75 -4.68
CA ASP A 499 4.28 -22.69 -5.03
C ASP A 499 3.49 -22.17 -6.25
N MET A 500 3.19 -20.86 -6.29
CA MET A 500 2.47 -20.26 -7.41
C MET A 500 3.33 -20.15 -8.67
N ARG A 501 4.64 -19.90 -8.55
CA ARG A 501 5.54 -19.93 -9.72
C ARG A 501 5.68 -21.34 -10.27
N THR A 502 5.79 -22.35 -9.41
CA THR A 502 5.80 -23.75 -9.82
C THR A 502 4.48 -24.15 -10.48
N GLU A 503 3.34 -23.74 -9.91
CA GLU A 503 2.02 -23.93 -10.52
C GLU A 503 1.92 -23.24 -11.88
N ALA A 504 2.36 -21.98 -12.00
CA ALA A 504 2.38 -21.24 -13.25
C ALA A 504 3.15 -21.95 -14.35
N MET A 505 4.38 -22.39 -14.05
CA MET A 505 5.21 -23.06 -15.05
C MET A 505 4.68 -24.45 -15.40
N ASN A 506 4.08 -25.17 -14.45
CA ASN A 506 3.41 -26.43 -14.71
C ASN A 506 2.15 -26.26 -15.58
N GLU A 507 1.36 -25.21 -15.36
CA GLU A 507 0.21 -24.86 -16.19
C GLU A 507 0.64 -24.54 -17.62
N ILE A 508 1.70 -23.75 -17.80
CA ILE A 508 2.27 -23.45 -19.13
C ILE A 508 2.74 -24.74 -19.79
N ALA A 509 3.52 -25.57 -19.10
CA ALA A 509 4.03 -26.82 -19.66
C ALA A 509 2.91 -27.75 -20.11
N LYS A 510 1.88 -27.90 -19.27
CA LYS A 510 0.70 -28.71 -19.58
C LYS A 510 -0.07 -28.16 -20.77
N ALA A 511 -0.29 -26.84 -20.81
CA ALA A 511 -1.05 -26.19 -21.88
C ALA A 511 -0.30 -26.26 -23.23
N LEU A 512 1.02 -26.07 -23.23
CA LEU A 512 1.86 -26.09 -24.44
C LEU A 512 2.34 -27.50 -24.82
N GLY A 513 1.96 -28.55 -24.09
CA GLY A 513 2.36 -29.93 -24.38
C GLY A 513 3.84 -30.24 -24.11
N MET A 514 4.49 -29.48 -23.23
CA MET A 514 5.90 -29.66 -22.88
C MET A 514 6.10 -30.82 -21.90
N SER A 515 7.16 -31.61 -22.09
CA SER A 515 7.50 -32.72 -21.19
C SER A 515 8.09 -32.28 -19.84
N LYS A 516 8.65 -31.07 -19.80
CA LYS A 516 9.23 -30.44 -18.60
C LYS A 516 8.75 -29.00 -18.48
N SER A 517 8.65 -28.55 -17.22
CA SER A 517 8.37 -27.16 -16.88
C SER A 517 9.43 -26.21 -17.46
N PRO A 518 9.05 -25.08 -18.10
CA PRO A 518 10.00 -24.17 -18.72
C PRO A 518 10.72 -23.31 -17.66
N LEU A 519 11.87 -23.80 -17.19
CA LEU A 519 12.69 -23.06 -16.19
C LEU A 519 13.26 -21.76 -16.75
N ARG A 520 13.57 -21.71 -18.05
CA ARG A 520 14.03 -20.50 -18.74
C ARG A 520 13.12 -20.15 -19.91
N ILE A 521 12.59 -18.94 -19.86
CA ILE A 521 11.67 -18.36 -20.85
C ILE A 521 12.33 -17.12 -21.45
N GLU A 522 12.32 -17.00 -22.77
CA GLU A 522 12.80 -15.82 -23.49
C GLU A 522 11.65 -15.17 -24.25
N CYS A 523 11.45 -13.87 -24.05
CA CYS A 523 10.39 -13.11 -24.70
C CYS A 523 10.95 -12.02 -25.61
N TYR A 524 10.44 -11.92 -26.83
CA TYR A 524 10.91 -11.03 -27.89
C TYR A 524 9.82 -10.06 -28.32
N ASP A 525 10.14 -8.77 -28.28
CA ASP A 525 9.32 -7.67 -28.82
C ASP A 525 10.05 -7.05 -30.03
N ILE A 526 9.35 -6.90 -31.16
CA ILE A 526 9.86 -6.18 -32.33
C ILE A 526 9.27 -4.79 -32.36
N SER A 527 10.15 -3.79 -32.43
CA SER A 527 9.73 -2.39 -32.41
C SER A 527 10.41 -1.57 -33.51
N ASN A 528 9.60 -0.72 -34.16
CA ASN A 528 10.07 0.19 -35.19
C ASN A 528 10.64 1.46 -34.55
N THR A 529 11.79 1.94 -35.03
CA THR A 529 12.32 3.25 -34.60
C THR A 529 11.47 4.40 -35.17
N VAL A 530 11.46 5.54 -34.46
CA VAL A 530 10.60 6.70 -34.76
C VAL A 530 10.79 7.28 -36.17
N ASP A 531 11.99 7.15 -36.73
CA ASP A 531 12.32 7.64 -38.08
C ASP A 531 12.04 6.59 -39.18
N GLY A 532 11.54 5.40 -38.81
CA GLY A 532 11.21 4.30 -39.71
C GLY A 532 12.40 3.66 -40.44
N SER A 533 13.63 4.00 -40.04
CA SER A 533 14.87 3.65 -40.72
C SER A 533 15.49 2.33 -40.25
N TYR A 534 15.22 1.90 -39.01
CA TYR A 534 15.73 0.65 -38.44
C TYR A 534 14.69 -0.02 -37.52
N GLN A 535 14.68 -1.35 -37.46
CA GLN A 535 13.91 -2.11 -36.48
C GLN A 535 14.82 -2.63 -35.37
N VAL A 536 14.30 -2.72 -34.15
CA VAL A 536 15.02 -3.23 -32.99
C VAL A 536 14.19 -4.33 -32.35
N ALA A 537 14.80 -5.48 -32.16
CA ALA A 537 14.23 -6.54 -31.34
C ALA A 537 14.75 -6.41 -29.90
N SER A 538 13.84 -6.43 -28.94
CA SER A 538 14.12 -6.42 -27.51
C SER A 538 13.84 -7.79 -26.92
N MET A 539 14.86 -8.39 -26.31
CA MET A 539 14.75 -9.69 -25.67
C MET A 539 14.88 -9.55 -24.15
N VAL A 540 13.92 -10.14 -23.44
CA VAL A 540 13.93 -10.29 -21.99
C VAL A 540 13.95 -11.76 -21.62
N VAL A 541 14.46 -12.06 -20.43
CA VAL A 541 14.67 -13.42 -19.95
C VAL A 541 14.03 -13.58 -18.59
N PHE A 542 13.33 -14.70 -18.41
CA PHE A 542 12.79 -15.15 -17.13
C PHE A 542 13.43 -16.50 -16.78
N GLU A 543 13.86 -16.65 -15.52
CA GLU A 543 14.34 -17.90 -14.95
C GLU A 543 13.51 -18.22 -13.70
N ASP A 544 13.01 -19.44 -13.60
CA ASP A 544 12.12 -19.91 -12.52
C ASP A 544 10.92 -18.97 -12.28
N GLY A 545 10.36 -18.43 -13.36
CA GLY A 545 9.26 -17.45 -13.32
C GLY A 545 9.67 -16.04 -12.90
N VAL A 546 10.97 -15.74 -12.79
CA VAL A 546 11.50 -14.44 -12.35
C VAL A 546 12.34 -13.78 -13.44
N ALA A 547 12.07 -12.51 -13.71
CA ALA A 547 12.84 -11.70 -14.64
C ALA A 547 14.34 -11.64 -14.29
N ARG A 548 15.21 -11.77 -15.30
CA ARG A 548 16.68 -11.68 -15.21
C ARG A 548 17.23 -10.52 -16.06
N PRO A 549 17.20 -9.27 -15.56
CA PRO A 549 17.64 -8.10 -16.32
C PRO A 549 19.08 -8.15 -16.84
N SER A 550 19.97 -8.87 -16.15
CA SER A 550 21.37 -9.10 -16.57
C SER A 550 21.48 -9.83 -17.92
N GLU A 551 20.47 -10.62 -18.26
CA GLU A 551 20.40 -11.43 -19.47
C GLU A 551 19.68 -10.74 -20.63
N TYR A 552 19.12 -9.54 -20.41
CA TYR A 552 18.37 -8.84 -21.45
C TYR A 552 19.28 -8.35 -22.59
N ARG A 553 18.78 -8.36 -23.83
CA ARG A 553 19.55 -7.95 -25.01
C ARG A 553 18.68 -7.17 -26.00
N HIS A 554 19.34 -6.32 -26.78
CA HIS A 554 18.74 -5.67 -27.95
C HIS A 554 19.45 -6.15 -29.20
N PHE A 555 18.69 -6.43 -30.26
CA PHE A 555 19.21 -6.79 -31.57
C PHE A 555 18.82 -5.71 -32.57
N ALA A 556 19.82 -5.15 -33.26
CA ALA A 556 19.58 -4.27 -34.38
C ALA A 556 19.25 -5.12 -35.62
N VAL A 557 18.05 -4.95 -36.18
CA VAL A 557 17.58 -5.62 -37.39
C VAL A 557 18.06 -4.81 -38.59
N ARG A 558 18.71 -5.47 -39.55
CA ARG A 558 19.41 -4.82 -40.67
C ARG A 558 18.78 -5.14 -42.02
N GLY A 559 18.00 -6.22 -42.14
CA GLY A 559 17.47 -6.70 -43.42
C GLY A 559 18.55 -7.31 -44.31
N GLU A 560 18.13 -7.95 -45.40
CA GLU A 560 19.00 -8.72 -46.31
C GLU A 560 20.01 -7.84 -47.06
N HIS A 561 19.69 -6.56 -47.30
CA HIS A 561 20.54 -5.58 -47.99
C HIS A 561 21.14 -4.48 -47.09
N GLY A 562 20.85 -4.49 -45.78
CA GLY A 562 21.38 -3.47 -44.85
C GLY A 562 20.58 -2.16 -44.78
N ASP A 563 19.47 -2.05 -45.53
CA ASP A 563 18.66 -0.84 -45.68
C ASP A 563 17.60 -0.65 -44.57
N GLY A 564 17.60 -1.51 -43.55
CA GLY A 564 16.93 -1.27 -42.26
C GLY A 564 15.39 -1.32 -42.22
N LYS A 565 14.70 -1.42 -43.35
CA LYS A 565 13.23 -1.55 -43.40
C LYS A 565 12.82 -2.96 -43.84
N THR A 566 12.55 -3.82 -42.87
CA THR A 566 12.00 -5.17 -43.07
C THR A 566 10.57 -5.23 -42.51
N ASP A 567 9.77 -6.21 -42.93
CA ASP A 567 8.49 -6.50 -42.28
C ASP A 567 8.71 -7.18 -40.92
N ASP A 568 7.73 -7.07 -40.02
CA ASP A 568 7.87 -7.60 -38.65
C ASP A 568 8.17 -9.11 -38.61
N LEU A 569 7.69 -9.87 -39.60
CA LEU A 569 7.96 -11.31 -39.72
C LEU A 569 9.44 -11.59 -40.02
N SER A 570 10.02 -10.88 -41.00
CA SER A 570 11.44 -11.03 -41.32
C SER A 570 12.33 -10.54 -40.17
N ALA A 571 11.90 -9.53 -39.42
CA ALA A 571 12.62 -9.04 -38.25
C ALA A 571 12.68 -10.08 -37.13
N VAL A 572 11.58 -10.78 -36.85
CA VAL A 572 11.56 -11.93 -35.93
C VAL A 572 12.49 -13.03 -36.44
N TYR A 573 12.39 -13.37 -37.72
CA TYR A 573 13.20 -14.44 -38.33
C TYR A 573 14.71 -14.13 -38.25
N GLU A 574 15.13 -12.94 -38.67
CA GLU A 574 16.54 -12.49 -38.62
C GLU A 574 17.09 -12.53 -37.19
N THR A 575 16.32 -12.03 -36.22
CA THR A 575 16.72 -11.93 -34.82
C THR A 575 17.00 -13.31 -34.24
N LEU A 576 16.05 -14.24 -34.37
CA LEU A 576 16.17 -15.58 -33.81
C LEU A 576 17.23 -16.39 -34.56
N LEU A 577 17.28 -16.31 -35.89
CA LEU A 577 18.31 -16.98 -36.68
C LEU A 577 19.72 -16.55 -36.23
N ARG A 578 19.95 -15.25 -35.99
CA ARG A 578 21.23 -14.75 -35.50
C ARG A 578 21.54 -15.21 -34.09
N ARG A 579 20.55 -15.19 -33.19
CA ARG A 579 20.72 -15.64 -31.81
C ARG A 579 21.19 -17.10 -31.75
N PHE A 580 20.55 -17.98 -32.53
CA PHE A 580 20.81 -19.42 -32.45
C PHE A 580 21.92 -19.91 -33.39
N LYS A 581 22.32 -19.12 -34.40
CA LYS A 581 23.54 -19.40 -35.18
C LYS A 581 24.83 -18.93 -34.49
N HIS A 582 24.73 -17.97 -33.56
CA HIS A 582 25.87 -17.61 -32.74
C HIS A 582 26.19 -18.82 -31.84
N LYS A 583 27.27 -19.55 -32.15
CA LYS A 583 27.74 -20.72 -31.39
C LYS A 583 28.24 -20.26 -30.01
N ASP A 584 27.34 -19.93 -29.12
CA ASP A 584 27.62 -19.97 -27.68
C ASP A 584 27.52 -21.44 -27.29
N VAL A 585 28.65 -22.07 -26.99
CA VAL A 585 28.67 -23.42 -26.41
C VAL A 585 27.92 -23.34 -25.09
N TYR A 586 26.73 -23.94 -25.02
CA TYR A 586 25.95 -23.96 -23.79
C TYR A 586 26.71 -24.72 -22.72
N ALA A 587 26.53 -24.37 -21.44
CA ALA A 587 27.28 -25.03 -20.36
C ALA A 587 27.00 -26.55 -20.28
N GLU A 588 25.83 -26.99 -20.73
CA GLU A 588 25.42 -28.40 -20.82
C GLU A 588 26.24 -29.18 -21.86
N ASP A 589 26.48 -28.59 -23.05
CA ASP A 589 27.34 -29.19 -24.08
C ASP A 589 28.78 -29.37 -23.55
N ARG A 590 29.22 -28.53 -22.62
CA ARG A 590 30.53 -28.62 -21.98
C ARG A 590 30.65 -29.81 -21.02
N LEU A 591 29.57 -30.16 -20.31
CA LEU A 591 29.53 -31.33 -19.44
C LEU A 591 29.53 -32.63 -20.26
N ASP A 592 28.77 -32.67 -21.36
CA ASP A 592 28.70 -33.83 -22.25
C ASP A 592 30.00 -34.03 -23.04
N ILE A 593 30.69 -32.95 -23.43
CA ILE A 593 32.02 -33.02 -24.05
C ILE A 593 33.08 -33.52 -23.06
N LEU A 594 33.04 -33.08 -21.79
CA LEU A 594 33.95 -33.55 -20.75
C LEU A 594 33.69 -35.01 -20.38
N ASN A 595 32.43 -35.43 -20.29
CA ASN A 595 32.05 -36.81 -20.03
C ASN A 595 32.37 -37.74 -21.21
N ALA A 596 32.34 -37.24 -22.46
CA ALA A 596 32.73 -38.02 -23.63
C ALA A 596 34.26 -38.23 -23.72
N SER A 597 35.07 -37.28 -23.23
CA SER A 597 36.53 -37.39 -23.23
C SER A 597 37.11 -38.32 -22.15
N ASP A 598 36.33 -38.70 -21.13
CA ASP A 598 36.75 -39.61 -20.05
C ASP A 598 36.46 -41.11 -20.35
N SER A 599 36.02 -41.44 -21.57
CA SER A 599 35.64 -42.80 -21.96
C SER A 599 36.70 -43.60 -22.73
N SER A 600 37.99 -43.33 -22.48
CA SER A 600 39.10 -44.18 -22.97
C SER A 600 40.13 -44.49 -21.87
N ASP A 601 39.96 -45.67 -21.26
CA ASP A 601 40.91 -46.55 -20.55
C ASP A 601 42.11 -45.94 -19.79
N THR A 602 42.10 -46.06 -18.44
CA THR A 602 42.86 -47.12 -17.73
C THR A 602 42.65 -47.06 -16.21
N SER A 603 42.70 -48.24 -15.61
CA SER A 603 42.61 -48.60 -14.20
C SER A 603 43.69 -47.98 -13.30
N ASP A 604 43.29 -47.34 -12.20
CA ASP A 604 43.80 -47.70 -10.86
C ASP A 604 42.99 -47.04 -9.72
N SER A 605 42.82 -47.82 -8.66
CA SER A 605 42.05 -47.53 -7.45
C SER A 605 42.81 -46.70 -6.42
N SER A 606 42.18 -45.67 -5.84
CA SER A 606 42.21 -45.40 -4.38
C SER A 606 41.37 -44.16 -3.98
N ASP A 607 40.46 -44.38 -3.05
CA ASP A 607 39.77 -43.47 -2.11
C ASP A 607 40.13 -41.98 -2.10
N ILE A 608 39.17 -41.08 -2.42
CA ILE A 608 39.10 -39.73 -1.82
C ILE A 608 37.63 -39.33 -1.56
N ASN A 609 37.41 -38.86 -0.33
CA ASN A 609 36.17 -38.48 0.33
C ASN A 609 35.42 -37.28 -0.29
N ILE A 610 34.10 -37.33 -0.14
CA ILE A 610 33.12 -36.28 -0.40
C ILE A 610 33.22 -35.20 0.69
N CYS A 611 33.85 -34.06 0.38
CA CYS A 611 33.59 -32.74 0.99
C CYS A 611 34.41 -31.65 0.29
N ASP A 612 33.86 -30.42 0.22
CA ASP A 612 34.50 -29.16 -0.18
C ASP A 612 34.57 -28.77 -1.68
N ALA A 613 33.42 -28.40 -2.23
CA ALA A 613 33.32 -27.63 -3.48
C ALA A 613 33.51 -26.12 -3.25
N ASN A 614 34.63 -25.70 -2.64
CA ASN A 614 34.93 -24.28 -2.42
C ASN A 614 36.44 -23.93 -2.48
N SER A 615 37.22 -24.61 -3.32
CA SER A 615 38.66 -24.29 -3.47
C SER A 615 39.25 -24.59 -4.84
N ILE A 616 38.76 -23.97 -5.91
CA ILE A 616 39.57 -23.78 -7.14
C ILE A 616 39.32 -22.37 -7.70
N SER A 617 39.91 -21.38 -7.03
CA SER A 617 40.23 -20.09 -7.62
C SER A 617 41.74 -19.92 -7.58
N ASN A 618 42.32 -19.58 -8.73
CA ASN A 618 43.75 -19.31 -9.01
C ASN A 618 44.66 -20.52 -9.26
N LYS A 619 44.81 -20.88 -10.53
CA LYS A 619 46.13 -21.14 -11.10
C LYS A 619 46.24 -20.52 -12.50
N HIS A 620 47.30 -19.72 -12.64
CA HIS A 620 47.67 -18.94 -13.82
C HIS A 620 47.77 -19.78 -15.10
N PHE A 621 47.09 -19.34 -16.16
CA PHE A 621 47.53 -19.58 -17.54
C PHE A 621 47.70 -18.22 -18.21
N SER A 622 48.93 -17.94 -18.63
CA SER A 622 49.31 -16.71 -19.33
C SER A 622 49.07 -16.89 -20.83
N GLY A 623 48.40 -15.93 -21.48
CA GLY A 623 48.46 -15.79 -22.95
C GLY A 623 47.16 -15.37 -23.63
N ASN A 624 47.13 -14.11 -24.06
CA ASN A 624 46.22 -13.43 -24.99
C ASN A 624 44.83 -12.97 -24.53
N SER A 625 44.75 -11.64 -24.40
CA SER A 625 43.57 -10.79 -24.30
C SER A 625 42.62 -10.99 -25.48
N LEU A 626 41.57 -11.78 -25.26
CA LEU A 626 40.32 -11.71 -26.02
C LEU A 626 39.27 -11.12 -25.08
N THR A 627 38.73 -9.98 -25.46
CA THR A 627 37.65 -9.25 -24.82
C THR A 627 36.51 -10.19 -24.39
N SER A 628 36.15 -10.16 -23.11
CA SER A 628 35.06 -10.95 -22.50
C SER A 628 33.72 -10.66 -23.19
N ALA A 629 33.36 -11.49 -24.18
CA ALA A 629 31.99 -11.60 -24.66
C ALA A 629 31.19 -12.34 -23.58
N ARG A 630 30.14 -11.71 -23.04
CA ARG A 630 29.21 -12.36 -22.10
C ARG A 630 28.41 -13.42 -22.87
N HIS A 631 28.77 -14.69 -22.70
CA HIS A 631 28.10 -15.84 -23.28
C HIS A 631 26.73 -16.05 -22.63
N PHE A 632 25.75 -16.58 -23.38
CA PHE A 632 24.47 -17.02 -22.81
C PHE A 632 24.68 -18.25 -21.91
N ALA A 633 24.04 -18.29 -20.74
CA ALA A 633 24.31 -19.32 -19.72
C ALA A 633 23.86 -20.74 -20.13
N TYR A 634 22.64 -20.89 -20.67
CA TYR A 634 22.09 -22.14 -21.19
C TYR A 634 20.85 -21.86 -22.06
N LYS A 635 20.40 -22.88 -22.79
CA LYS A 635 19.33 -22.79 -23.79
C LYS A 635 17.95 -22.63 -23.14
N PRO A 636 17.05 -21.78 -23.68
CA PRO A 636 15.70 -21.64 -23.15
C PRO A 636 14.83 -22.85 -23.52
N GLN A 637 13.87 -23.20 -22.68
CA GLN A 637 12.88 -24.24 -22.98
C GLN A 637 11.65 -23.68 -23.70
N LEU A 638 11.37 -22.38 -23.50
CA LEU A 638 10.24 -21.68 -24.12
C LEU A 638 10.66 -20.32 -24.68
N ILE A 639 10.27 -20.06 -25.92
CA ILE A 639 10.38 -18.75 -26.57
C ILE A 639 8.98 -18.19 -26.79
N ILE A 640 8.78 -16.94 -26.39
CA ILE A 640 7.57 -16.15 -26.58
C ILE A 640 7.90 -15.01 -27.56
N VAL A 641 7.08 -14.86 -28.60
CA VAL A 641 7.16 -13.71 -29.50
C VAL A 641 5.92 -12.83 -29.30
N ASP A 642 6.11 -11.53 -29.09
CA ASP A 642 5.01 -10.57 -29.02
C ASP A 642 4.39 -10.42 -30.43
N GLY A 643 3.29 -11.14 -30.66
CA GLY A 643 2.72 -11.34 -31.98
C GLY A 643 1.79 -12.54 -32.06
N GLY A 644 1.03 -12.62 -33.15
CA GLY A 644 0.09 -13.71 -33.40
C GLY A 644 0.74 -14.92 -34.08
N LYS A 645 -0.11 -15.76 -34.71
CA LYS A 645 0.29 -17.01 -35.38
C LYS A 645 1.43 -16.85 -36.38
N GLU A 646 1.39 -15.80 -37.21
CA GLU A 646 2.39 -15.61 -38.26
C GLU A 646 3.78 -15.30 -37.69
N GLN A 647 3.86 -14.52 -36.61
CA GLN A 647 5.10 -14.27 -35.89
C GLN A 647 5.65 -15.56 -35.24
N ALA A 648 4.79 -16.38 -34.65
CA ALA A 648 5.17 -17.68 -34.09
C ALA A 648 5.73 -18.63 -35.17
N LYS A 649 5.10 -18.68 -36.35
CA LYS A 649 5.61 -19.46 -37.50
C LYS A 649 6.95 -18.96 -38.01
N ALA A 650 7.12 -17.64 -38.13
CA ALA A 650 8.39 -17.03 -38.54
C ALA A 650 9.52 -17.40 -37.56
N ALA A 651 9.23 -17.37 -36.26
CA ALA A 651 10.14 -17.82 -35.22
C ALA A 651 10.48 -19.31 -35.34
N LYS A 652 9.48 -20.19 -35.49
CA LYS A 652 9.71 -21.64 -35.66
C LYS A 652 10.56 -21.95 -36.89
N ARG A 653 10.33 -21.24 -38.00
CA ARG A 653 11.15 -21.34 -39.21
C ARG A 653 12.60 -20.94 -38.94
N ALA A 654 12.83 -19.83 -38.26
CA ALA A 654 14.18 -19.38 -37.89
C ALA A 654 14.92 -20.38 -37.01
N MET A 655 14.23 -20.98 -36.03
CA MET A 655 14.79 -22.04 -35.18
C MET A 655 15.23 -23.25 -36.01
N ARG A 656 14.36 -23.73 -36.91
CA ARG A 656 14.64 -24.87 -37.78
C ARG A 656 15.85 -24.60 -38.68
N ASP A 657 15.90 -23.42 -39.29
CA ASP A 657 16.98 -23.03 -40.20
C ASP A 657 18.30 -22.71 -39.45
N ALA A 658 18.24 -22.54 -38.12
CA ALA A 658 19.39 -22.51 -37.21
C ALA A 658 19.82 -23.91 -36.70
N GLY A 659 19.08 -24.98 -37.03
CA GLY A 659 19.37 -26.35 -36.58
C GLY A 659 18.87 -26.67 -35.17
N VAL A 660 17.92 -25.91 -34.63
CA VAL A 660 17.36 -26.08 -33.28
C VAL A 660 15.91 -26.56 -33.35
N SER A 661 15.59 -27.66 -32.67
CA SER A 661 14.27 -28.32 -32.78
C SER A 661 13.58 -28.62 -31.44
N ASP A 662 14.34 -28.61 -30.35
CA ASP A 662 14.01 -28.97 -28.97
C ASP A 662 13.45 -27.82 -28.12
N ILE A 663 13.34 -26.62 -28.68
CA ILE A 663 12.76 -25.44 -28.00
C ILE A 663 11.30 -25.25 -28.42
N THR A 664 10.42 -25.04 -27.44
CA THR A 664 9.02 -24.71 -27.68
C THR A 664 8.89 -23.22 -28.02
N VAL A 665 8.06 -22.89 -29.02
CA VAL A 665 7.85 -21.50 -29.48
C VAL A 665 6.36 -21.21 -29.46
N CYS A 666 5.96 -20.07 -28.90
CA CYS A 666 4.60 -19.55 -29.02
C CYS A 666 4.59 -18.05 -29.32
N GLY A 667 3.51 -17.58 -29.95
CA GLY A 667 3.17 -16.17 -30.06
C GLY A 667 2.17 -15.78 -28.98
N LEU A 668 2.28 -14.57 -28.43
CA LEU A 668 1.29 -14.02 -27.50
C LEU A 668 0.65 -12.77 -28.11
N ALA A 669 -0.64 -12.84 -28.44
CA ALA A 669 -1.35 -11.75 -29.12
C ALA A 669 -2.02 -10.78 -28.14
N LYS A 670 -1.92 -9.47 -28.42
CA LYS A 670 -2.33 -8.37 -27.50
C LYS A 670 -3.83 -8.23 -27.22
N LYS A 671 -4.72 -8.62 -28.14
CA LYS A 671 -6.16 -8.29 -28.02
C LYS A 671 -6.92 -9.17 -27.03
N LEU A 672 -6.46 -10.40 -26.80
CA LEU A 672 -7.14 -11.42 -25.99
C LEU A 672 -6.18 -12.33 -25.22
N GLU A 673 -4.88 -12.00 -25.19
CA GLU A 673 -3.84 -12.82 -24.55
C GLU A 673 -3.82 -14.27 -25.06
N GLU A 674 -4.21 -14.42 -26.33
CA GLU A 674 -4.24 -15.70 -27.03
C GLU A 674 -2.82 -16.21 -27.26
N VAL A 675 -2.60 -17.47 -26.88
CA VAL A 675 -1.32 -18.14 -27.05
C VAL A 675 -1.36 -18.97 -28.33
N TRP A 676 -0.59 -18.55 -29.33
CA TRP A 676 -0.55 -19.18 -30.65
C TRP A 676 0.64 -20.13 -30.76
N LEU A 677 0.38 -21.42 -30.96
CA LEU A 677 1.41 -22.37 -31.38
C LEU A 677 1.59 -22.29 -32.91
N PRO A 678 2.82 -22.44 -33.43
CA PRO A 678 3.11 -22.32 -34.86
C PRO A 678 2.44 -23.42 -35.70
N ASP A 679 2.27 -24.61 -35.10
CA ASP A 679 1.79 -25.82 -35.76
C ASP A 679 0.27 -26.06 -35.54
N GLU A 680 -0.40 -25.23 -34.75
CA GLU A 680 -1.82 -25.37 -34.41
C GLU A 680 -2.71 -24.37 -35.16
N ASP A 681 -3.96 -24.77 -35.42
CA ASP A 681 -4.92 -23.92 -36.13
C ASP A 681 -5.70 -22.95 -35.25
N TYR A 682 -5.80 -23.25 -33.96
CA TYR A 682 -6.53 -22.47 -32.98
C TYR A 682 -5.61 -22.04 -31.83
N PRO A 683 -5.86 -20.86 -31.21
CA PRO A 683 -5.08 -20.42 -30.07
C PRO A 683 -5.39 -21.26 -28.84
N ILE A 684 -4.39 -21.45 -27.99
CA ILE A 684 -4.57 -21.98 -26.64
C ILE A 684 -5.11 -20.86 -25.77
N ILE A 685 -6.28 -21.11 -25.18
CA ILE A 685 -6.95 -20.19 -24.27
C ILE A 685 -6.69 -20.67 -22.84
N PHE A 686 -5.90 -19.90 -22.10
CA PHE A 686 -5.72 -20.13 -20.66
C PHE A 686 -6.94 -19.61 -19.89
N LYS A 687 -7.18 -20.17 -18.70
CA LYS A 687 -8.11 -19.56 -17.74
C LYS A 687 -7.56 -18.18 -17.34
N ARG A 688 -8.41 -17.15 -17.22
CA ARG A 688 -7.97 -15.80 -16.80
C ARG A 688 -7.27 -15.78 -15.44
N SER A 689 -7.63 -16.69 -14.56
CA SER A 689 -7.05 -16.89 -13.24
C SER A 689 -5.79 -17.77 -13.24
N SER A 690 -5.35 -18.25 -14.40
CA SER A 690 -4.19 -19.13 -14.53
C SER A 690 -2.93 -18.36 -14.15
N GLU A 691 -2.16 -18.92 -13.22
CA GLU A 691 -0.85 -18.38 -12.88
C GLU A 691 0.11 -18.49 -14.07
N GLY A 692 -0.10 -19.49 -14.94
CA GLY A 692 0.59 -19.62 -16.21
C GLY A 692 0.35 -18.44 -17.16
N LEU A 693 -0.91 -18.02 -17.34
CA LEU A 693 -1.24 -16.86 -18.18
C LEU A 693 -0.61 -15.56 -17.65
N TYR A 694 -0.68 -15.36 -16.33
CA TYR A 694 -0.07 -14.19 -15.68
C TYR A 694 1.44 -14.12 -15.92
N LEU A 695 2.13 -15.27 -15.86
CA LEU A 695 3.57 -15.34 -16.14
C LEU A 695 3.88 -15.00 -17.61
N LEU A 696 3.09 -15.50 -18.57
CA LEU A 696 3.24 -15.19 -20.00
C LEU A 696 3.03 -13.69 -20.29
N GLN A 697 1.96 -13.10 -19.75
CA GLN A 697 1.66 -11.67 -19.86
C GLN A 697 2.79 -10.83 -19.30
N ARG A 698 3.29 -11.19 -18.12
CA ARG A 698 4.40 -10.48 -17.48
C ARG A 698 5.67 -10.53 -18.34
N ALA A 699 5.95 -11.67 -18.97
CA ALA A 699 7.09 -11.79 -19.87
C ALA A 699 6.98 -10.83 -21.06
N ARG A 700 5.79 -10.71 -21.65
CA ARG A 700 5.51 -9.78 -22.75
C ARG A 700 5.52 -8.32 -22.32
N ASP A 701 4.87 -7.98 -21.22
CA ASP A 701 4.84 -6.61 -20.71
C ASP A 701 6.25 -6.13 -20.35
N GLU A 702 7.09 -7.03 -19.84
CA GLU A 702 8.49 -6.75 -19.55
C GLU A 702 9.31 -6.57 -20.84
N SER A 703 9.09 -7.37 -21.90
CA SER A 703 9.73 -7.14 -23.21
C SER A 703 9.31 -5.81 -23.82
N HIS A 704 8.03 -5.50 -23.76
CA HIS A 704 7.47 -4.25 -24.26
C HIS A 704 8.01 -3.03 -23.48
N ARG A 705 8.05 -3.12 -22.14
CA ARG A 705 8.65 -2.09 -21.26
C ARG A 705 10.12 -1.87 -21.60
N PHE A 706 10.86 -2.95 -21.81
CA PHE A 706 12.28 -2.88 -22.15
C PHE A 706 12.49 -2.19 -23.51
N ALA A 707 11.69 -2.53 -24.52
CA ALA A 707 11.69 -1.87 -25.83
C ALA A 707 11.42 -0.36 -25.73
N ILE A 708 10.36 0.05 -25.01
CA ILE A 708 10.00 1.46 -24.82
C ILE A 708 11.15 2.24 -24.15
N SER A 709 11.81 1.64 -23.16
CA SER A 709 12.92 2.28 -22.42
C SER A 709 14.11 2.58 -23.33
N TYR A 710 14.40 1.67 -24.27
CA TYR A 710 15.46 1.81 -25.26
C TYR A 710 15.15 2.92 -26.26
N HIS A 711 13.91 2.97 -26.78
CA HIS A 711 13.44 4.06 -27.65
C HIS A 711 13.51 5.43 -26.98
N ARG A 712 13.21 5.51 -25.68
CA ARG A 712 13.36 6.76 -24.92
C ARG A 712 14.82 7.20 -24.83
N LYS A 713 15.75 6.26 -24.63
CA LYS A 713 17.21 6.53 -24.57
C LYS A 713 17.77 6.96 -25.94
N LEU A 714 17.31 6.34 -27.03
CA LEU A 714 17.63 6.72 -28.41
C LEU A 714 17.10 8.12 -28.76
N ARG A 715 15.82 8.44 -28.44
CA ARG A 715 15.25 9.79 -28.63
C ARG A 715 16.08 10.87 -27.95
N ARG A 716 16.54 10.61 -26.72
CA ARG A 716 17.40 11.54 -25.97
C ARG A 716 18.76 11.75 -26.63
N LYS A 717 19.33 10.73 -27.28
CA LYS A 717 20.60 10.84 -28.02
C LYS A 717 20.44 11.45 -29.42
N GLY A 718 19.39 11.09 -30.16
CA GLY A 718 19.11 11.57 -31.53
C GLY A 718 18.70 13.05 -31.58
N SER A 719 17.88 13.52 -30.63
CA SER A 719 17.51 14.94 -30.52
C SER A 719 18.70 15.86 -30.19
N LEU A 720 19.73 15.33 -29.52
CA LEU A 720 20.99 16.03 -29.26
C LEU A 720 21.93 16.06 -30.47
N HIS A 721 21.71 15.24 -31.49
CA HIS A 721 22.57 15.16 -32.67
C HIS A 721 22.06 16.07 -33.81
N SER A 722 20.76 16.03 -34.11
CA SER A 722 20.18 16.73 -35.28
C SER A 722 20.22 18.27 -35.21
N THR A 723 20.20 18.87 -34.02
CA THR A 723 20.19 20.35 -33.90
C THR A 723 21.59 20.95 -33.95
N PHE A 724 22.61 20.22 -33.51
CA PHE A 724 23.99 20.72 -33.43
C PHE A 724 24.84 20.41 -34.65
N ASP A 725 24.51 19.37 -35.43
CA ASP A 725 25.23 19.05 -36.67
C ASP A 725 24.97 20.06 -37.79
N ALA A 726 23.89 20.84 -37.69
CA ALA A 726 23.57 21.93 -38.61
C ALA A 726 24.40 23.21 -38.37
N ILE A 727 25.24 23.27 -37.32
CA ILE A 727 26.00 24.46 -36.94
C ILE A 727 27.48 24.29 -37.35
N PRO A 728 27.96 25.00 -38.39
CA PRO A 728 29.35 24.91 -38.83
C PRO A 728 30.33 25.30 -37.72
N GLY A 729 31.34 24.46 -37.45
CA GLY A 729 32.45 24.79 -36.53
C GLY A 729 32.27 24.43 -35.05
N ILE A 730 31.24 23.62 -34.70
CA ILE A 730 31.01 23.17 -33.31
C ILE A 730 31.29 21.67 -33.15
N GLY A 731 32.44 21.35 -32.58
CA GLY A 731 32.80 19.98 -32.21
C GLY A 731 32.13 19.49 -30.91
N ALA A 732 32.24 18.19 -30.64
CA ALA A 732 31.61 17.50 -29.51
C ALA A 732 31.92 18.12 -28.13
N VAL A 733 33.11 18.70 -27.96
CA VAL A 733 33.55 19.35 -26.70
C VAL A 733 32.71 20.58 -26.37
N TYR A 734 32.44 21.44 -27.36
CA TYR A 734 31.63 22.65 -27.17
C TYR A 734 30.15 22.31 -26.97
N ARG A 735 29.64 21.26 -27.62
CA ARG A 735 28.28 20.75 -27.43
C ARG A 735 28.03 20.34 -25.98
N LYS A 736 28.97 19.59 -25.38
CA LYS A 736 28.87 19.15 -23.98
C LYS A 736 28.89 20.34 -23.01
N ARG A 737 29.67 21.39 -23.30
CA ARG A 737 29.73 22.62 -22.49
C ARG A 737 28.42 23.43 -22.56
N LEU A 738 27.87 23.63 -23.76
CA LEU A 738 26.59 24.30 -23.93
C LEU A 738 25.46 23.59 -23.17
N LEU A 739 25.42 22.25 -23.23
CA LEU A 739 24.42 21.46 -22.51
C LEU A 739 24.64 21.48 -21.00
N ALA A 740 25.90 21.52 -20.53
CA ALA A 740 26.20 21.67 -19.11
C ALA A 740 25.79 23.04 -18.56
N SER A 741 25.95 24.11 -19.34
CA SER A 741 25.60 25.47 -18.94
C SER A 741 24.10 25.76 -19.00
N PHE A 742 23.37 25.23 -19.99
CA PHE A 742 21.94 25.54 -20.18
C PHE A 742 20.98 24.41 -19.78
N GLY A 743 21.49 23.20 -19.51
CA GLY A 743 20.74 22.03 -19.02
C GLY A 743 19.79 21.38 -20.04
N SER A 744 19.13 22.17 -20.90
CA SER A 744 18.17 21.68 -21.89
C SER A 744 18.27 22.42 -23.22
N ILE A 745 17.88 21.76 -24.31
CA ILE A 745 17.83 22.36 -25.67
C ILE A 745 16.83 23.53 -25.71
N LYS A 746 15.74 23.46 -24.94
CA LYS A 746 14.73 24.52 -24.88
C LYS A 746 15.29 25.80 -24.24
N SER A 747 16.05 25.68 -23.15
CA SER A 747 16.77 26.81 -22.56
C SER A 747 17.82 27.39 -23.51
N LEU A 748 18.54 26.53 -24.24
CA LEU A 748 19.54 26.97 -25.20
C LEU A 748 18.92 27.73 -26.39
N LYS A 749 17.75 27.31 -26.90
CA LYS A 749 17.01 28.02 -27.96
C LYS A 749 16.55 29.42 -27.54
N ASN A 750 16.28 29.61 -26.25
CA ASN A 750 15.81 30.87 -25.69
C ASN A 750 16.95 31.76 -25.15
N ALA A 751 18.20 31.28 -25.19
CA ALA A 751 19.35 32.02 -24.67
C ALA A 751 19.66 33.24 -25.54
N SER A 752 20.01 34.35 -24.90
CA SER A 752 20.47 35.56 -25.60
C SER A 752 21.90 35.37 -26.13
N LEU A 753 22.31 36.25 -27.06
CA LEU A 753 23.65 36.21 -27.63
C LEU A 753 24.73 36.45 -26.56
N GLU A 754 24.42 37.28 -25.55
CA GLU A 754 25.28 37.50 -24.38
C GLU A 754 25.37 36.26 -23.48
N ASP A 755 24.28 35.52 -23.30
CA ASP A 755 24.29 34.31 -22.48
C ASP A 755 25.12 33.20 -23.12
N LEU A 756 25.12 33.10 -24.45
CA LEU A 756 25.97 32.15 -25.18
C LEU A 756 27.46 32.48 -25.06
N GLN A 757 27.81 33.76 -24.92
CA GLN A 757 29.20 34.20 -24.72
C GLN A 757 29.72 33.95 -23.30
N LYS A 758 28.84 33.85 -22.30
CA LYS A 758 29.21 33.49 -20.92
C LYS A 758 29.73 32.05 -20.80
N VAL A 759 29.54 31.22 -21.83
CA VAL A 759 30.03 29.83 -21.83
C VAL A 759 31.54 29.80 -22.17
N PRO A 760 32.38 29.19 -21.32
CA PRO A 760 33.84 29.19 -21.50
C PRO A 760 34.31 28.62 -22.85
N GLY A 761 34.99 29.46 -23.63
CA GLY A 761 35.54 29.13 -24.95
C GLY A 761 34.63 29.47 -26.14
N ILE A 762 33.47 30.10 -25.91
CA ILE A 762 32.59 30.61 -26.97
C ILE A 762 32.81 32.11 -27.12
N GLY A 763 33.62 32.50 -28.10
CA GLY A 763 33.80 33.91 -28.48
C GLY A 763 32.61 34.46 -29.29
N GLU A 764 32.58 35.77 -29.49
CA GLU A 764 31.47 36.50 -30.12
C GLU A 764 31.06 35.94 -31.50
N ASN A 765 32.03 35.60 -32.35
CA ASN A 765 31.77 35.03 -33.68
C ASN A 765 31.08 33.65 -33.62
N LYS A 766 31.45 32.80 -32.64
CA LYS A 766 30.82 31.49 -32.46
C LYS A 766 29.43 31.62 -31.83
N ALA A 767 29.26 32.55 -30.89
CA ALA A 767 27.95 32.85 -30.31
C ALA A 767 26.95 33.33 -31.39
N LYS A 768 27.38 34.21 -32.30
CA LYS A 768 26.57 34.65 -33.46
C LYS A 768 26.19 33.49 -34.39
N ALA A 769 27.12 32.57 -34.67
CA ALA A 769 26.86 31.39 -35.50
C ALA A 769 25.86 30.42 -34.85
N ILE A 770 25.97 30.20 -33.53
CA ILE A 770 25.03 29.37 -32.75
C ILE A 770 23.64 29.99 -32.74
N TYR A 771 23.57 31.29 -32.40
CA TYR A 771 22.31 32.02 -32.27
C TYR A 771 21.52 32.07 -33.58
N SER A 772 22.21 32.31 -34.70
CA SER A 772 21.59 32.33 -36.03
C SER A 772 21.12 30.93 -36.48
N ALA A 773 21.90 29.89 -36.24
CA ALA A 773 21.53 28.52 -36.62
C ALA A 773 20.35 27.98 -35.80
N LEU A 774 20.26 28.32 -34.51
CA LEU A 774 19.14 27.91 -33.64
C LEU A 774 17.81 28.59 -34.02
N ARG A 775 17.85 29.79 -34.62
CA ARG A 775 16.65 30.53 -35.04
C ARG A 775 16.23 30.27 -36.49
N LYS A 776 17.15 29.90 -37.39
CA LYS A 776 16.82 29.50 -38.77
C LYS A 776 15.92 28.27 -38.88
N ASN A 777 15.89 27.41 -37.86
CA ASN A 777 15.05 26.21 -37.80
C ASN A 777 13.62 26.47 -37.25
N ASN A 778 13.22 27.72 -37.02
CA ASN A 778 11.86 28.06 -36.56
C ASN A 778 10.90 28.48 -37.69
N ASP A 779 11.39 28.75 -38.92
CA ASP A 779 10.58 29.17 -40.07
C ASP A 779 10.24 28.00 -41.02
N LYS A 780 10.20 26.76 -40.52
CA LYS A 780 9.71 25.59 -41.25
C LYS A 780 8.74 24.77 -40.43
#